data_AF-A0A0B4EQW3-F1
#
_entry.id   AF-A0A0B4EQW3-F1
#
_cell.length_a   1.000
_cell.length_b   1.000
_cell.length_c   1.000
_cell.angle_alpha   90.00
_cell.angle_beta   90.00
_cell.angle_gamma   90.00
#
_symmetry.space_group_name_H-M   'P 1'
#
loop_
_entity.id
_entity.type
_entity.pdbx_description
1 polymer ?
#
loop_
_entity_poly.entity_id
_entity_poly.type
_entity_poly.pdbx_seq_one_letter_code
_entity_poly.pdbx_strand_id
1 'polypeptide(L)'
;MLAVGTIVEDAEEVCNLGKYKDRVCLAACNSPLSVTLSGDEDAIEEAKVLFKDENKFSRRLNVDQAYHSHHMIPKSAGYVEALRACSIQPRQGRKGCRWYSSVSKNTVITASDALGAEYWKENMLQPVLFYQAIQTALKNEDALNIVVEVGPHPALKGPVLETWRSSHEKAPAYTGVLQRNIDGIEALSAALGYMWSHFSTPFINFNAVDVLLSGDDGWNLVPSLPTYPWDHDGVFWHETRLLRAYNDRNDSPHSLLGTRLPDGLDDEIRWRNLIRPSELAWIHRHQVQGQMVYPAAAYISSAIESARFLGAGETISVIDIHDFVIRKALVFQDESSEAESLFALSDIDRKIPDQISATFKFHASTSSKSDTLACLATGRLIVSIGISRSVDELDRQLRNTKPPYLLDVTQDDFYSSLEKLDYHYNRQFRALQSMKRKLGYGEAIARVPSEEVADSVLVHPAILDAAFQSIPLAYWWPGDGSLDHLHVPTKISSIRVNAQHCQLNLVPGNKIPIESRLTQNPLITGGIEGDVDVFVPNPQSGLLLQVQEIKVTALSERSPEKDRQLLCKHIWAPALPDGLLAANNRASAEDVQLAADLERISLYYMNQVSRDTPEDKRDTLSWHHKAMFDCFVHVIHRSRIGRQRFTEREWLNDTCEDIAQIMERYPDSIEIKLTRTVGEHLTAAVRGETEILQHMLDDDLLNRYYVEAMGLKDATSFFSRIKAQIAHRYPHMDILEIGAGTGGATKTIMRDIGRSFASYTFTDVSSGFFEKACEVFAAQYESEKMTFKVLDCENDVVEQGYEEYSYDLVIASLVLHATRDLQKTLTNTRRLLRLGGYLVILELTSNDVIWVGFAMSGLPDWWLGQDDDRKFSLCVSSLAWHA
;
A
#
# COMPACT_ATOMS: atom_id res chain seq x y z
N MET A 1 -53.12 27.02 93.57
CA MET A 1 -52.99 27.81 92.32
C MET A 1 -53.63 27.07 91.15
N LEU A 2 -54.13 27.80 90.16
CA LEU A 2 -54.89 27.28 89.01
C LEU A 2 -54.38 27.91 87.71
N ALA A 3 -53.88 27.11 86.77
CA ALA A 3 -53.58 27.59 85.41
C ALA A 3 -54.88 27.59 84.59
N VAL A 4 -55.19 28.70 83.93
CA VAL A 4 -56.43 28.93 83.18
C VAL A 4 -56.10 29.42 81.77
N GLY A 5 -56.79 28.87 80.77
CA GLY A 5 -56.71 29.33 79.38
C GLY A 5 -57.68 30.48 79.11
N THR A 6 -57.30 31.70 79.47
CA THR A 6 -58.11 32.91 79.29
C THR A 6 -57.21 34.14 79.12
N ILE A 7 -57.76 35.25 78.62
CA ILE A 7 -57.06 36.54 78.57
C ILE A 7 -56.95 37.17 79.97
N VAL A 8 -56.02 38.11 80.13
CA VAL A 8 -55.75 38.76 81.43
C VAL A 8 -56.96 39.53 81.94
N GLU A 9 -57.67 40.22 81.05
CA GLU A 9 -58.84 41.04 81.37
C GLU A 9 -59.97 40.19 81.96
N ASP A 10 -60.30 39.05 81.34
CA ASP A 10 -61.29 38.09 81.84
C ASP A 10 -60.89 37.55 83.23
N ALA A 11 -59.60 37.28 83.44
CA ALA A 11 -59.09 36.75 84.70
C ALA A 11 -59.18 37.78 85.83
N GLU A 12 -58.86 39.04 85.55
CA GLU A 12 -58.99 40.16 86.49
C GLU A 12 -60.46 40.44 86.81
N GLU A 13 -61.38 40.36 85.84
CA GLU A 13 -62.82 40.49 86.08
C GLU A 13 -63.30 39.41 87.06
N VAL A 14 -62.90 38.15 86.85
CA VAL A 14 -63.24 37.04 87.76
C VAL A 14 -62.66 37.27 89.16
N CYS A 15 -61.41 37.74 89.28
CA CYS A 15 -60.83 38.04 90.59
C CYS A 15 -61.58 39.16 91.34
N ASN A 16 -62.21 40.09 90.62
CA ASN A 16 -62.94 41.22 91.19
C ASN A 16 -64.43 40.92 91.50
N LEU A 17 -64.95 39.75 91.10
CA LEU A 17 -66.31 39.32 91.46
C LEU A 17 -66.43 39.19 92.99
N GLY A 18 -67.57 39.62 93.55
CA GLY A 18 -67.74 39.79 95.01
C GLY A 18 -67.43 38.55 95.87
N LYS A 19 -67.52 37.32 95.33
CA LYS A 19 -67.15 36.08 96.04
C LYS A 19 -65.66 35.72 96.00
N TYR A 20 -64.90 36.27 95.05
CA TYR A 20 -63.48 36.00 94.83
C TYR A 20 -62.58 37.18 95.19
N LYS A 21 -63.15 38.38 95.31
CA LYS A 21 -62.45 39.61 95.71
C LYS A 21 -61.70 39.41 97.03
N ASP A 22 -60.44 39.81 97.06
CA ASP A 22 -59.50 39.64 98.19
C ASP A 22 -59.19 38.18 98.58
N ARG A 23 -59.68 37.19 97.82
CA ARG A 23 -59.48 35.74 98.05
C ARG A 23 -58.76 35.04 96.90
N VAL A 24 -58.89 35.54 95.68
CA VAL A 24 -58.21 35.07 94.47
C VAL A 24 -57.61 36.26 93.75
N CYS A 25 -56.36 36.13 93.31
CA CYS A 25 -55.64 37.12 92.53
C CYS A 25 -54.98 36.48 91.31
N LEU A 26 -54.67 37.34 90.34
CA LEU A 26 -53.82 37.00 89.22
C LEU A 26 -52.39 36.80 89.73
N ALA A 27 -51.81 35.64 89.45
CA ALA A 27 -50.47 35.26 89.90
C ALA A 27 -49.45 35.23 88.76
N ALA A 28 -49.86 34.88 87.55
CA ALA A 28 -48.98 34.92 86.38
C ALA A 28 -49.77 35.15 85.08
N CYS A 29 -49.19 35.90 84.15
CA CYS A 29 -49.60 36.02 82.76
C CYS A 29 -48.59 35.25 81.92
N ASN A 30 -48.88 33.99 81.57
CA ASN A 30 -47.95 33.10 80.89
C ASN A 30 -47.90 33.34 79.38
N SER A 31 -49.04 33.61 78.74
CA SER A 31 -49.17 33.91 77.31
C SER A 31 -50.41 34.79 77.06
N PRO A 32 -50.71 35.24 75.82
CA PRO A 32 -51.92 36.02 75.54
C PRO A 32 -53.22 35.34 75.99
N LEU A 33 -53.26 34.00 75.99
CA LEU A 33 -54.46 33.20 76.32
C LEU A 33 -54.22 32.26 77.50
N SER A 34 -53.17 32.46 78.30
CA SER A 34 -52.85 31.61 79.45
C SER A 34 -52.41 32.42 80.66
N VAL A 35 -53.16 32.29 81.75
CA VAL A 35 -52.89 32.93 83.03
C VAL A 35 -52.87 31.90 84.16
N THR A 36 -52.33 32.28 85.31
CA THR A 36 -52.38 31.49 86.54
C THR A 36 -53.01 32.32 87.65
N LEU A 37 -54.01 31.76 88.32
CA LEU A 37 -54.67 32.33 89.49
C LEU A 37 -54.13 31.70 90.78
N SER A 38 -54.06 32.49 91.84
CA SER A 38 -53.59 32.09 93.16
C SER A 38 -54.47 32.69 94.25
N GLY A 39 -54.61 32.01 95.38
CA GLY A 39 -55.55 32.42 96.42
C GLY A 39 -55.91 31.28 97.37
N ASP A 40 -57.00 31.50 98.11
CA ASP A 40 -57.58 30.52 99.04
C ASP A 40 -57.96 29.22 98.31
N GLU A 41 -57.73 28.07 98.97
CA GLU A 41 -57.90 26.76 98.33
C GLU A 41 -59.33 26.49 97.87
N ASP A 42 -60.31 26.79 98.71
CA ASP A 42 -61.74 26.63 98.41
C ASP A 42 -62.18 27.56 97.27
N ALA A 43 -61.75 28.83 97.30
CA ALA A 43 -62.05 29.80 96.24
C ALA A 43 -61.42 29.41 94.88
N ILE A 44 -60.24 28.79 94.88
CA ILE A 44 -59.58 28.28 93.67
C ILE A 44 -60.31 27.07 93.08
N GLU A 45 -60.83 26.16 93.90
CA GLU A 45 -61.66 25.04 93.40
C GLU A 45 -62.99 25.53 92.83
N GLU A 46 -63.62 26.53 93.45
CA GLU A 46 -64.81 27.18 92.88
C GLU A 46 -64.52 27.87 91.54
N ALA A 47 -63.41 28.61 91.44
CA ALA A 47 -62.99 29.25 90.19
C ALA A 47 -62.72 28.21 89.09
N LYS A 48 -62.16 27.05 89.44
CA LYS A 48 -61.94 25.95 88.49
C LYS A 48 -63.24 25.40 87.93
N VAL A 49 -64.29 25.25 88.76
CA VAL A 49 -65.62 24.85 88.29
C VAL A 49 -66.18 25.89 87.33
N LEU A 50 -66.12 27.18 87.70
CA LEU A 50 -66.57 28.29 86.84
C LEU A 50 -65.92 28.25 85.45
N PHE A 51 -64.59 28.19 85.37
CA PHE A 51 -63.89 28.16 84.07
C PHE A 51 -64.13 26.86 83.30
N LYS A 52 -64.37 25.75 83.99
CA LYS A 52 -64.73 24.48 83.35
C LYS A 52 -66.13 24.55 82.72
N ASP A 53 -67.08 25.21 83.38
CA ASP A 53 -68.42 25.44 82.85
C ASP A 53 -68.40 26.36 81.61
N GLU A 54 -67.44 27.28 81.52
CA GLU A 54 -67.17 28.12 80.34
C GLU A 54 -66.37 27.40 79.23
N ASN A 55 -66.09 26.10 79.35
CA ASN A 55 -65.23 25.33 78.44
C ASN A 55 -63.80 25.89 78.28
N LYS A 56 -63.31 26.65 79.26
CA LYS A 56 -61.92 27.14 79.30
C LYS A 56 -61.00 26.11 79.93
N PHE A 57 -59.76 26.02 79.45
CA PHE A 57 -58.75 25.17 80.07
C PHE A 57 -58.56 25.58 81.53
N SER A 58 -58.65 24.64 82.47
CA SER A 58 -58.39 24.90 83.89
C SER A 58 -57.68 23.70 84.53
N ARG A 59 -56.46 23.91 85.05
CA ARG A 59 -55.64 22.86 85.67
C ARG A 59 -55.08 23.34 87.00
N ARG A 60 -55.43 22.62 88.08
CA ARG A 60 -54.84 22.85 89.40
C ARG A 60 -53.35 22.52 89.36
N LEU A 61 -52.53 23.47 89.81
CA LEU A 61 -51.09 23.29 89.94
C LEU A 61 -50.78 22.59 91.27
N ASN A 62 -49.87 21.63 91.23
CA ASN A 62 -49.44 20.89 92.42
C ASN A 62 -48.40 21.69 93.19
N VAL A 63 -48.88 22.67 93.96
CA VAL A 63 -48.07 23.55 94.81
C VAL A 63 -48.63 23.55 96.22
N ASP A 64 -47.75 23.70 97.20
CA ASP A 64 -48.04 23.68 98.63
C ASP A 64 -48.43 25.05 99.20
N GLN A 65 -48.24 26.13 98.42
CA GLN A 65 -48.52 27.51 98.82
C GLN A 65 -49.14 28.31 97.66
N ALA A 66 -49.90 29.36 98.01
CA ALA A 66 -50.47 30.32 97.06
C ALA A 66 -49.47 31.47 96.80
N TYR A 67 -48.46 31.22 95.96
CA TYR A 67 -47.48 32.24 95.55
C TYR A 67 -48.14 33.40 94.78
N HIS A 68 -47.55 34.59 94.83
CA HIS A 68 -48.07 35.81 94.19
C HIS A 68 -49.49 36.19 94.65
N SER A 69 -49.81 35.94 95.93
CA SER A 69 -51.11 36.27 96.54
C SER A 69 -50.96 36.92 97.92
N HIS A 70 -52.10 37.33 98.50
CA HIS A 70 -52.16 37.87 99.86
C HIS A 70 -51.54 36.94 100.91
N HIS A 71 -51.52 35.63 100.67
CA HIS A 71 -50.88 34.64 101.56
C HIS A 71 -49.36 34.85 101.73
N MET A 72 -48.68 35.49 100.77
CA MET A 72 -47.24 35.73 100.84
C MET A 72 -46.88 37.03 101.59
N ILE A 73 -47.84 37.95 101.77
CA ILE A 73 -47.60 39.27 102.40
C ILE A 73 -47.03 39.12 103.83
N PRO A 74 -47.61 38.29 104.73
CA PRO A 74 -47.10 38.16 106.11
C PRO A 74 -45.68 37.62 106.18
N LYS A 75 -45.28 36.80 105.20
CA LYS A 75 -43.95 36.16 105.14
C LYS A 75 -42.89 37.08 104.52
N SER A 76 -43.29 38.16 103.84
CA SER A 76 -42.41 39.01 103.04
C SER A 76 -41.37 39.80 103.85
N ALA A 77 -41.72 40.29 105.05
CA ALA A 77 -40.81 41.06 105.89
C ALA A 77 -39.64 40.19 106.40
N GLY A 78 -39.96 39.01 106.96
CA GLY A 78 -38.95 38.06 107.43
C GLY A 78 -38.04 37.54 106.30
N TYR A 79 -38.59 37.40 105.08
CA TYR A 79 -37.80 37.05 103.89
C TYR A 79 -36.76 38.13 103.54
N VAL A 80 -37.14 39.41 103.54
CA VAL A 80 -36.20 40.52 103.29
C VAL A 80 -35.15 40.64 104.37
N GLU A 81 -35.53 40.49 105.65
CA GLU A 81 -34.59 40.46 106.76
C GLU A 81 -33.58 39.33 106.61
N ALA A 82 -34.03 38.12 106.24
CA ALA A 82 -33.16 36.99 105.99
C ALA A 82 -32.20 37.23 104.80
N LEU A 83 -32.68 37.80 103.69
CA LEU A 83 -31.83 38.16 102.54
C LEU A 83 -30.73 39.16 102.94
N ARG A 84 -31.09 40.18 103.73
CA ARG A 84 -30.14 41.19 104.24
C ARG A 84 -29.15 40.57 105.24
N ALA A 85 -29.63 39.74 106.17
CA ALA A 85 -28.79 39.05 107.14
C ALA A 85 -27.80 38.09 106.48
N CYS A 86 -28.20 37.43 105.38
CA CYS A 86 -27.33 36.57 104.58
C CYS A 86 -26.41 37.34 103.62
N SER A 87 -26.42 38.69 103.63
CA SER A 87 -25.62 39.55 102.74
C SER A 87 -25.79 39.21 101.25
N ILE A 88 -26.99 38.83 100.82
CA ILE A 88 -27.27 38.53 99.41
C ILE A 88 -27.23 39.83 98.60
N GLN A 89 -26.34 39.89 97.62
CA GLN A 89 -26.16 41.06 96.73
C GLN A 89 -26.19 40.64 95.26
N PRO A 90 -26.79 41.44 94.37
CA PRO A 90 -26.76 41.17 92.95
C PRO A 90 -25.33 41.29 92.42
N ARG A 91 -24.94 40.37 91.53
CA ARG A 91 -23.64 40.41 90.86
C ARG A 91 -23.72 41.28 89.61
N GLN A 92 -22.59 41.90 89.25
CA GLN A 92 -22.49 42.64 88.00
C GLN A 92 -22.74 41.70 86.80
N GLY A 93 -23.69 42.06 85.95
CA GLY A 93 -24.03 41.30 84.74
C GLY A 93 -22.90 41.30 83.70
N ARG A 94 -22.89 40.30 82.81
CA ARG A 94 -21.99 40.29 81.66
C ARG A 94 -22.43 41.33 80.62
N LYS A 95 -21.46 42.02 79.99
CA LYS A 95 -21.73 42.96 78.88
C LYS A 95 -22.49 42.25 77.76
N GLY A 96 -23.60 42.83 77.31
CA GLY A 96 -24.44 42.28 76.23
C GLY A 96 -25.57 41.35 76.69
N CYS A 97 -25.61 40.91 77.94
CA CYS A 97 -26.73 40.15 78.49
C CYS A 97 -27.81 41.12 79.00
N ARG A 98 -28.98 41.15 78.35
CA ARG A 98 -30.11 41.97 78.79
C ARG A 98 -31.09 41.14 79.61
N TRP A 99 -31.58 41.70 80.71
CA TRP A 99 -32.55 41.05 81.58
C TRP A 99 -33.89 41.78 81.48
N TYR A 100 -34.94 41.03 81.14
CA TYR A 100 -36.30 41.53 80.98
C TYR A 100 -37.13 41.08 82.17
N SER A 101 -37.63 42.03 82.97
CA SER A 101 -38.37 41.73 84.19
C SER A 101 -39.73 41.13 83.87
N SER A 102 -40.06 40.02 84.51
CA SER A 102 -41.44 39.54 84.60
C SER A 102 -42.17 40.06 85.84
N VAL A 103 -41.50 40.79 86.73
CA VAL A 103 -42.13 41.36 87.95
C VAL A 103 -42.58 42.79 87.71
N SER A 104 -41.77 43.54 86.95
CA SER A 104 -42.02 44.94 86.61
C SER A 104 -42.40 45.05 85.13
N LYS A 105 -43.60 45.57 84.85
CA LYS A 105 -44.14 45.65 83.49
C LYS A 105 -43.22 46.43 82.56
N ASN A 106 -42.98 45.90 81.35
CA ASN A 106 -42.21 46.53 80.27
C ASN A 106 -40.82 47.06 80.68
N THR A 107 -40.17 46.43 81.67
CA THR A 107 -38.92 46.94 82.25
C THR A 107 -37.73 46.07 81.85
N VAL A 108 -36.70 46.70 81.29
CA VAL A 108 -35.37 46.10 81.07
C VAL A 108 -34.47 46.56 82.21
N ILE A 109 -33.87 45.64 82.96
CA ILE A 109 -32.96 46.03 84.05
C ILE A 109 -31.54 46.16 83.52
N THR A 110 -31.03 47.39 83.66
CA THR A 110 -29.73 47.83 83.18
C THR A 110 -28.70 47.94 84.30
N ALA A 111 -29.14 48.16 85.55
CA ALA A 111 -28.29 48.22 86.74
C ALA A 111 -28.54 47.01 87.64
N SER A 112 -27.46 46.29 87.99
CA SER A 112 -27.54 45.07 88.83
C SER A 112 -28.16 45.34 90.20
N ASP A 113 -27.94 46.51 90.79
CA ASP A 113 -28.48 46.88 92.11
C ASP A 113 -30.02 46.91 92.17
N ALA A 114 -30.68 47.03 91.01
CA ALA A 114 -32.14 46.94 90.93
C ALA A 114 -32.68 45.52 91.22
N LEU A 115 -31.82 44.49 91.26
CA LEU A 115 -32.16 43.10 91.63
C LEU A 115 -31.86 42.81 93.12
N GLY A 116 -31.99 43.81 93.98
CA GLY A 116 -31.79 43.70 95.44
C GLY A 116 -32.96 43.06 96.19
N ALA A 117 -32.89 43.05 97.52
CA ALA A 117 -33.86 42.35 98.38
C ALA A 117 -35.33 42.78 98.16
N GLU A 118 -35.59 44.06 97.87
CA GLU A 118 -36.95 44.55 97.59
C GLU A 118 -37.49 44.00 96.27
N TYR A 119 -36.66 43.86 95.23
CA TYR A 119 -37.07 43.24 93.96
C TYR A 119 -37.46 41.77 94.17
N TRP A 120 -36.69 41.01 94.96
CA TRP A 120 -37.01 39.61 95.24
C TRP A 120 -38.25 39.44 96.13
N LYS A 121 -38.52 40.42 97.01
CA LYS A 121 -39.78 40.51 97.75
C LYS A 121 -40.94 40.76 96.78
N GLU A 122 -40.81 41.74 95.88
CA GLU A 122 -41.80 42.01 94.85
C GLU A 122 -42.02 40.80 93.94
N ASN A 123 -40.98 40.06 93.57
CA ASN A 123 -41.10 38.84 92.78
C ASN A 123 -42.02 37.80 93.43
N MET A 124 -42.00 37.68 94.76
CA MET A 124 -42.86 36.73 95.49
C MET A 124 -44.30 37.24 95.66
N LEU A 125 -44.50 38.56 95.63
CA LEU A 125 -45.79 39.21 95.94
C LEU A 125 -46.57 39.63 94.69
N GLN A 126 -45.90 40.17 93.69
CA GLN A 126 -46.50 40.71 92.47
C GLN A 126 -46.79 39.59 91.46
N PRO A 127 -47.77 39.78 90.57
CA PRO A 127 -48.04 38.86 89.47
C PRO A 127 -46.84 38.75 88.52
N VAL A 128 -46.56 37.54 88.05
CA VAL A 128 -45.50 37.27 87.06
C VAL A 128 -46.02 37.58 85.66
N LEU A 129 -45.63 38.73 85.12
CA LEU A 129 -45.93 39.25 83.78
C LEU A 129 -45.01 38.62 82.70
N PHE A 130 -44.98 37.29 82.61
CA PHE A 130 -44.09 36.53 81.73
C PHE A 130 -44.34 36.81 80.24
N TYR A 131 -45.60 36.83 79.82
CA TYR A 131 -46.02 37.22 78.46
C TYR A 131 -45.47 38.60 78.08
N GLN A 132 -45.64 39.59 78.95
CA GLN A 132 -45.20 40.97 78.71
C GLN A 132 -43.67 41.07 78.68
N ALA A 133 -42.96 40.29 79.51
CA ALA A 133 -41.50 40.24 79.49
C ALA A 133 -40.97 39.70 78.15
N ILE A 134 -41.54 38.61 77.63
CA ILE A 134 -41.19 38.05 76.31
C ILE A 134 -41.54 39.04 75.20
N GLN A 135 -42.73 39.64 75.25
CA GLN A 135 -43.14 40.63 74.26
C GLN A 135 -42.19 41.84 74.23
N THR A 136 -41.72 42.28 75.40
CA THR A 136 -40.73 43.36 75.51
C THR A 136 -39.38 42.93 74.95
N ALA A 137 -38.95 41.69 75.18
CA ALA A 137 -37.73 41.14 74.58
C ALA A 137 -37.84 41.10 73.05
N LEU A 138 -38.94 40.59 72.50
CA LEU A 138 -39.18 40.49 71.06
C LEU A 138 -39.26 41.85 70.37
N LYS A 139 -39.76 42.88 71.05
CA LYS A 139 -39.80 44.25 70.52
C LYS A 139 -38.44 44.95 70.52
N ASN A 140 -37.59 44.63 71.48
CA ASN A 140 -36.32 45.32 71.69
C ASN A 140 -35.10 44.60 71.09
N GLU A 141 -35.28 43.37 70.60
CA GLU A 141 -34.21 42.53 70.05
C GLU A 141 -34.61 41.96 68.68
N ASP A 142 -34.11 42.56 67.60
CA ASP A 142 -34.40 42.12 66.22
C ASP A 142 -33.71 40.80 65.83
N ALA A 143 -32.77 40.30 66.65
CA ALA A 143 -31.88 39.19 66.33
C ALA A 143 -32.05 37.97 67.26
N LEU A 144 -33.26 37.70 67.78
CA LEU A 144 -33.52 36.50 68.56
C LEU A 144 -33.64 35.27 67.65
N ASN A 145 -32.59 34.44 67.60
CA ASN A 145 -32.54 33.28 66.71
C ASN A 145 -32.94 31.95 67.38
N ILE A 146 -32.77 31.83 68.70
CA ILE A 146 -33.06 30.62 69.47
C ILE A 146 -33.54 30.97 70.87
N VAL A 147 -34.47 30.16 71.39
CA VAL A 147 -34.91 30.22 72.79
C VAL A 147 -34.44 28.97 73.51
N VAL A 148 -33.72 29.17 74.61
CA VAL A 148 -33.24 28.11 75.49
C VAL A 148 -33.98 28.17 76.82
N GLU A 149 -34.79 27.16 77.11
CA GLU A 149 -35.49 27.05 78.40
C GLU A 149 -34.58 26.42 79.44
N VAL A 150 -34.15 27.23 80.41
CA VAL A 150 -33.33 26.78 81.54
C VAL A 150 -34.25 26.39 82.69
N GLY A 151 -34.42 25.08 82.89
CA GLY A 151 -35.27 24.52 83.94
C GLY A 151 -35.26 23.00 83.90
N PRO A 152 -35.89 22.33 84.88
CA PRO A 152 -35.90 20.86 84.98
C PRO A 152 -36.77 20.16 83.93
N HIS A 153 -37.57 20.92 83.19
CA HIS A 153 -38.44 20.45 82.11
C HIS A 153 -38.90 21.67 81.28
N PRO A 154 -39.11 21.54 79.95
CA PRO A 154 -39.63 22.62 79.12
C PRO A 154 -41.11 22.92 79.37
N ALA A 155 -41.42 23.50 80.54
CA ALA A 155 -42.79 23.83 80.96
C ALA A 155 -43.32 25.10 80.27
N LEU A 156 -42.43 25.96 79.78
CA LEU A 156 -42.75 27.26 79.19
C LEU A 156 -42.76 27.25 77.66
N LYS A 157 -42.38 26.14 77.02
CA LYS A 157 -42.41 25.98 75.56
C LYS A 157 -43.73 26.40 74.92
N GLY A 158 -44.86 25.90 75.44
CA GLY A 158 -46.19 26.24 74.92
C GLY A 158 -46.47 27.76 74.98
N PRO A 159 -46.44 28.36 76.18
CA PRO A 159 -46.64 29.80 76.37
C PRO A 159 -45.71 30.70 75.56
N VAL A 160 -44.41 30.34 75.45
CA VAL A 160 -43.44 31.10 74.68
C VAL A 160 -43.75 31.04 73.19
N LEU A 161 -44.03 29.85 72.64
CA LEU A 161 -44.37 29.70 71.21
C LEU A 161 -45.68 30.40 70.85
N GLU A 162 -46.65 30.42 71.76
CA GLU A 162 -47.89 31.17 71.59
C GLU A 162 -47.65 32.69 71.58
N THR A 163 -46.84 33.19 72.51
CA THR A 163 -46.40 34.59 72.54
C THR A 163 -45.59 34.97 71.30
N TRP A 164 -44.80 34.04 70.78
CA TRP A 164 -44.00 34.27 69.58
C TRP A 164 -44.88 34.44 68.34
N ARG A 165 -45.88 33.56 68.17
CA ARG A 165 -46.85 33.61 67.07
C ARG A 165 -47.66 34.90 67.01
N SER A 166 -47.83 35.60 68.14
CA SER A 166 -48.51 36.91 68.13
C SER A 166 -47.66 38.05 67.57
N SER A 167 -46.37 37.83 67.28
CA SER A 167 -45.45 38.87 66.78
C SER A 167 -44.64 38.47 65.54
N HIS A 168 -44.50 37.18 65.24
CA HIS A 168 -43.68 36.65 64.14
C HIS A 168 -44.35 35.45 63.45
N GLU A 169 -44.23 35.33 62.13
CA GLU A 169 -44.84 34.25 61.33
C GLU A 169 -44.17 32.88 61.51
N LYS A 170 -42.84 32.84 61.69
CA LYS A 170 -42.08 31.62 61.89
C LYS A 170 -41.75 31.43 63.36
N ALA A 171 -42.02 30.22 63.88
CA ALA A 171 -41.62 29.83 65.23
C ALA A 171 -40.09 29.83 65.38
N PRO A 172 -39.55 30.18 66.55
CA PRO A 172 -38.11 30.16 66.80
C PRO A 172 -37.63 28.70 66.95
N ALA A 173 -36.33 28.50 66.77
CA ALA A 173 -35.68 27.32 67.33
C ALA A 173 -35.90 27.34 68.85
N TYR A 174 -36.44 26.26 69.42
CA TYR A 174 -36.76 26.16 70.85
C TYR A 174 -36.22 24.87 71.43
N THR A 175 -35.35 24.98 72.43
CA THR A 175 -34.79 23.81 73.12
C THR A 175 -34.84 23.99 74.63
N GLY A 176 -35.08 22.91 75.37
CA GLY A 176 -35.00 22.88 76.83
C GLY A 176 -33.74 22.15 77.26
N VAL A 177 -33.06 22.63 78.31
CA VAL A 177 -31.78 22.04 78.75
C VAL A 177 -31.94 20.75 79.56
N LEU A 178 -33.13 20.51 80.11
CA LEU A 178 -33.49 19.26 80.79
C LEU A 178 -34.92 18.87 80.42
N GLN A 179 -35.20 17.58 80.49
CA GLN A 179 -36.52 17.03 80.23
C GLN A 179 -36.89 16.01 81.31
N ARG A 180 -38.18 15.97 81.68
CA ARG A 180 -38.70 15.09 82.71
C ARG A 180 -38.53 13.64 82.26
N ASN A 181 -38.03 12.80 83.16
CA ASN A 181 -37.77 11.38 82.91
C ASN A 181 -36.72 11.10 81.83
N ILE A 182 -35.86 12.07 81.50
CA ILE A 182 -34.69 11.89 80.65
C ILE A 182 -33.44 12.15 81.48
N ASP A 183 -32.36 11.41 81.20
CA ASP A 183 -31.07 11.65 81.82
C ASP A 183 -30.59 13.09 81.55
N GLY A 184 -30.00 13.73 82.58
CA GLY A 184 -29.60 15.12 82.48
C GLY A 184 -28.49 15.36 81.46
N ILE A 185 -27.57 14.42 81.30
CA ILE A 185 -26.47 14.48 80.33
C ILE A 185 -27.03 14.32 78.91
N GLU A 186 -27.93 13.36 78.72
CA GLU A 186 -28.59 13.14 77.43
C GLU A 186 -29.41 14.36 77.00
N ALA A 187 -30.24 14.91 77.90
CA ALA A 187 -31.07 16.07 77.60
C ALA A 187 -30.24 17.31 77.27
N LEU A 188 -29.18 17.58 78.03
CA LEU A 188 -28.29 18.70 77.77
C LEU A 188 -27.50 18.50 76.47
N SER A 189 -26.98 17.29 76.22
CA SER A 189 -26.26 16.96 74.99
C SER A 189 -27.15 17.10 73.75
N ALA A 190 -28.41 16.67 73.84
CA ALA A 190 -29.40 16.86 72.79
C ALA A 190 -29.70 18.34 72.56
N ALA A 191 -29.81 19.15 73.62
CA ALA A 191 -30.01 20.58 73.50
C ALA A 191 -28.83 21.27 72.78
N LEU A 192 -27.60 20.91 73.14
CA LEU A 192 -26.38 21.42 72.49
C LEU A 192 -26.25 20.95 71.04
N GLY A 193 -26.55 19.67 70.75
CA GLY A 193 -26.58 19.13 69.40
C GLY A 193 -27.63 19.82 68.52
N TYR A 194 -28.81 20.11 69.08
CA TYR A 194 -29.86 20.87 68.41
C TYR A 194 -29.42 22.30 68.10
N MET A 195 -28.73 22.97 69.04
CA MET A 195 -28.14 24.28 68.80
C MET A 195 -27.09 24.20 67.68
N TRP A 196 -26.20 23.21 67.69
CA TRP A 196 -25.17 23.05 66.66
C TRP A 196 -25.74 22.77 65.26
N SER A 197 -26.80 21.97 65.16
CA SER A 197 -27.39 21.64 63.85
C SER A 197 -28.12 22.81 63.19
N HIS A 198 -28.52 23.83 63.96
CA HIS A 198 -29.29 24.98 63.47
C HIS A 198 -28.41 26.19 63.15
N PHE A 199 -27.13 26.18 63.54
CA PHE A 199 -26.26 27.33 63.37
C PHE A 199 -24.86 26.93 62.91
N SER A 200 -24.40 27.58 61.84
CA SER A 200 -23.10 27.32 61.21
C SER A 200 -21.89 27.89 61.96
N THR A 201 -22.11 28.70 63.00
CA THR A 201 -21.05 29.36 63.78
C THR A 201 -20.67 28.55 65.03
N PRO A 202 -19.37 28.40 65.34
CA PRO A 202 -18.92 27.63 66.50
C PRO A 202 -19.05 28.47 67.78
N PHE A 203 -20.26 28.60 68.32
CA PHE A 203 -20.47 29.19 69.67
C PHE A 203 -20.51 28.13 70.78
N ILE A 204 -20.56 26.85 70.44
CA ILE A 204 -20.44 25.74 71.38
C ILE A 204 -19.01 25.23 71.37
N ASN A 205 -18.34 25.33 72.52
CA ASN A 205 -17.05 24.69 72.72
C ASN A 205 -17.29 23.25 73.21
N PHE A 206 -17.38 22.30 72.26
CA PHE A 206 -17.61 20.89 72.59
C PHE A 206 -16.50 20.29 73.46
N ASN A 207 -15.27 20.78 73.37
CA ASN A 207 -14.21 20.34 74.27
C ASN A 207 -14.50 20.75 75.73
N ALA A 208 -14.94 21.99 75.95
CA ALA A 208 -15.33 22.44 77.30
C ALA A 208 -16.57 21.70 77.83
N VAL A 209 -17.49 21.30 76.94
CA VAL A 209 -18.66 20.48 77.28
C VAL A 209 -18.24 19.06 77.66
N ASP A 210 -17.36 18.45 76.88
CA ASP A 210 -16.88 17.09 77.11
C ASP A 210 -16.11 16.99 78.44
N VAL A 211 -15.20 17.93 78.72
CA VAL A 211 -14.50 18.02 80.01
C VAL A 211 -15.47 18.22 81.17
N LEU A 212 -16.50 19.07 81.00
CA LEU A 212 -17.50 19.32 82.04
C LEU A 212 -18.36 18.09 82.35
N LEU A 213 -18.73 17.31 81.33
CA LEU A 213 -19.64 16.17 81.46
C LEU A 213 -18.92 14.87 81.84
N SER A 214 -17.72 14.65 81.31
CA SER A 214 -16.91 13.46 81.60
C SER A 214 -16.11 13.58 82.90
N GLY A 215 -15.76 14.81 83.29
CA GLY A 215 -14.87 15.09 84.43
C GLY A 215 -13.41 14.73 84.19
N ASP A 216 -13.05 14.39 82.95
CA ASP A 216 -11.71 14.00 82.51
C ASP A 216 -11.22 14.98 81.43
N ASP A 217 -9.92 15.28 81.40
CA ASP A 217 -9.25 16.07 80.35
C ASP A 217 -8.42 15.20 79.39
N GLY A 218 -8.51 13.87 79.55
CA GLY A 218 -7.87 12.86 78.72
C GLY A 218 -8.39 12.82 77.28
N TRP A 219 -7.46 12.80 76.33
CA TRP A 219 -7.76 12.71 74.90
C TRP A 219 -7.54 11.29 74.39
N ASN A 220 -8.56 10.69 73.78
CA ASN A 220 -8.42 9.44 73.03
C ASN A 220 -8.37 9.75 71.53
N LEU A 221 -7.27 9.40 70.86
CA LEU A 221 -7.16 9.54 69.41
C LEU A 221 -8.16 8.60 68.74
N VAL A 222 -9.04 9.13 67.90
CA VAL A 222 -9.93 8.35 67.04
C VAL A 222 -9.25 8.21 65.68
N PRO A 223 -8.61 7.06 65.36
CA PRO A 223 -7.78 6.92 64.16
C PRO A 223 -8.59 6.76 62.87
N SER A 224 -9.88 6.43 62.98
CA SER A 224 -10.71 6.03 61.84
C SER A 224 -12.08 6.70 61.90
N LEU A 225 -12.16 7.90 61.35
CA LEU A 225 -13.43 8.51 60.95
C LEU A 225 -13.67 8.21 59.46
N PRO A 226 -14.92 7.94 59.04
CA PRO A 226 -15.23 7.84 57.62
C PRO A 226 -14.85 9.14 56.92
N THR A 227 -14.25 9.01 55.73
CA THR A 227 -13.96 10.17 54.87
C THR A 227 -15.27 10.78 54.36
N TYR A 228 -15.21 12.03 53.91
CA TYR A 228 -16.35 12.66 53.24
C TYR A 228 -16.86 11.76 52.09
N PRO A 229 -18.14 11.36 52.09
CA PRO A 229 -18.69 10.55 51.02
C PRO A 229 -18.94 11.44 49.81
N TRP A 230 -17.95 11.50 48.91
CA TRP A 230 -18.11 12.21 47.64
C TRP A 230 -19.28 11.61 46.85
N ASP A 231 -20.05 12.49 46.19
CA ASP A 231 -21.10 12.07 45.27
C ASP A 231 -20.46 11.48 43.99
N HIS A 232 -20.63 10.18 43.82
CA HIS A 232 -20.12 9.41 42.69
C HIS A 232 -21.24 8.96 41.73
N ASP A 233 -22.44 9.56 41.82
CA ASP A 233 -23.59 9.21 40.96
C ASP A 233 -23.31 9.54 39.48
N GLY A 234 -22.39 10.48 39.20
CA GLY A 234 -21.96 10.86 37.85
C GLY A 234 -20.55 10.37 37.50
N VAL A 235 -20.41 9.70 36.36
CA VAL A 235 -19.08 9.40 35.77
C VAL A 235 -18.64 10.57 34.89
N PHE A 236 -17.69 11.38 35.38
CA PHE A 236 -17.10 12.50 34.63
C PHE A 236 -15.83 12.08 33.89
N TRP A 237 -15.96 11.14 32.95
CA TRP A 237 -14.85 10.62 32.13
C TRP A 237 -15.23 10.64 30.64
N HIS A 238 -14.42 11.29 29.80
CA HIS A 238 -14.67 11.37 28.36
C HIS A 238 -13.60 10.61 27.57
N GLU A 239 -14.00 9.55 26.90
CA GLU A 239 -13.16 8.72 26.05
C GLU A 239 -13.71 8.68 24.62
N THR A 240 -12.86 8.90 23.62
CA THR A 240 -13.27 8.81 22.21
C THR A 240 -13.50 7.34 21.81
N ARG A 241 -14.37 7.10 20.83
CA ARG A 241 -14.61 5.74 20.30
C ARG A 241 -13.31 5.05 19.87
N LEU A 242 -12.39 5.78 19.24
CA LEU A 242 -11.13 5.22 18.75
C LEU A 242 -10.21 4.82 19.89
N LEU A 243 -10.10 5.65 20.93
CA LEU A 243 -9.28 5.33 22.11
C LEU A 243 -9.87 4.15 22.88
N ARG A 244 -11.20 4.12 23.05
CA ARG A 244 -11.90 2.98 23.66
C ARG A 244 -11.67 1.69 22.88
N ALA A 245 -11.85 1.72 21.56
CA ALA A 245 -11.61 0.54 20.70
C ALA A 245 -10.15 0.08 20.69
N TYR A 246 -9.20 0.99 20.91
CA TYR A 246 -7.79 0.65 21.06
C TYR A 246 -7.48 0.04 22.44
N ASN A 247 -8.03 0.61 23.51
CA ASN A 247 -7.82 0.18 24.89
C ASN A 247 -8.53 -1.15 25.20
N ASP A 248 -9.75 -1.34 24.69
CA ASP A 248 -10.57 -2.55 24.86
C ASP A 248 -10.21 -3.65 23.85
N ARG A 249 -9.06 -3.54 23.15
CA ARG A 249 -8.64 -4.53 22.17
C ARG A 249 -8.29 -5.85 22.86
N ASN A 250 -9.15 -6.85 22.68
CA ASN A 250 -8.92 -8.21 23.19
C ASN A 250 -8.04 -9.09 22.27
N ASP A 251 -7.88 -8.70 21.01
CA ASP A 251 -7.13 -9.48 20.02
C ASP A 251 -5.61 -9.20 20.13
N SER A 252 -4.82 -10.27 20.17
CA SER A 252 -3.35 -10.20 20.03
C SER A 252 -2.96 -9.94 18.56
N PRO A 253 -1.84 -9.23 18.30
CA PRO A 253 -1.34 -9.05 16.94
C PRO A 253 -1.08 -10.41 16.28
N HIS A 254 -1.65 -10.63 15.09
CA HIS A 254 -1.50 -11.88 14.37
C HIS A 254 -0.28 -11.83 13.44
N SER A 255 0.55 -12.88 13.40
CA SER A 255 1.81 -12.92 12.64
C SER A 255 1.68 -12.51 11.16
N LEU A 256 0.66 -13.01 10.45
CA LEU A 256 0.40 -12.64 9.03
C LEU A 256 -0.41 -11.35 8.83
N LEU A 257 -1.48 -11.12 9.62
CA LEU A 257 -2.41 -9.99 9.43
C LEU A 257 -1.95 -8.70 10.14
N GLY A 258 -1.26 -8.85 11.27
CA GLY A 258 -0.87 -7.77 12.16
C GLY A 258 -1.96 -7.40 13.15
N THR A 259 -2.08 -6.10 13.43
CA THR A 259 -3.03 -5.54 14.39
C THR A 259 -4.26 -5.02 13.68
N ARG A 260 -5.45 -5.36 14.17
CA ARG A 260 -6.73 -4.82 13.67
C ARG A 260 -6.81 -3.31 13.95
N LEU A 261 -7.24 -2.53 12.96
CA LEU A 261 -7.42 -1.08 13.11
C LEU A 261 -8.70 -0.76 13.90
N PRO A 262 -8.69 0.25 14.79
CA PRO A 262 -9.85 0.68 15.60
C PRO A 262 -10.80 1.62 14.83
N ASP A 263 -10.77 1.56 13.50
CA ASP A 263 -11.54 2.43 12.61
C ASP A 263 -13.05 2.29 12.78
N GLY A 264 -13.54 1.11 13.19
CA GLY A 264 -14.94 0.85 13.50
C GLY A 264 -15.87 1.00 12.30
N LEU A 265 -15.42 0.55 11.13
CA LEU A 265 -16.23 0.45 9.93
C LEU A 265 -17.09 -0.83 9.99
N ASP A 266 -18.36 -0.74 9.59
CA ASP A 266 -19.31 -1.86 9.70
C ASP A 266 -19.22 -2.83 8.49
N ASP A 267 -18.78 -2.31 7.34
CA ASP A 267 -18.67 -3.00 6.05
C ASP A 267 -17.22 -3.31 5.64
N GLU A 268 -16.25 -2.82 6.42
CA GLU A 268 -14.83 -3.03 6.19
C GLU A 268 -14.11 -3.47 7.48
N ILE A 269 -13.19 -4.44 7.37
CA ILE A 269 -12.28 -4.81 8.46
C ILE A 269 -10.85 -4.74 7.95
N ARG A 270 -9.99 -4.02 8.66
CA ARG A 270 -8.60 -3.79 8.25
C ARG A 270 -7.60 -4.19 9.32
N TRP A 271 -6.48 -4.76 8.88
CA TRP A 271 -5.32 -5.05 9.71
C TRP A 271 -4.08 -4.41 9.11
N ARG A 272 -3.25 -3.86 10.00
CA ARG A 272 -1.95 -3.28 9.67
C ARG A 272 -0.85 -4.13 10.29
N ASN A 273 0.15 -4.48 9.49
CA ASN A 273 1.32 -5.23 9.91
C ASN A 273 2.62 -4.59 9.41
N LEU A 274 3.71 -4.81 10.15
CA LEU A 274 5.07 -4.53 9.69
C LEU A 274 5.78 -5.87 9.53
N ILE A 275 5.81 -6.38 8.30
CA ILE A 275 6.40 -7.67 7.99
C ILE A 275 7.91 -7.52 7.92
N ARG A 276 8.61 -8.24 8.80
CA ARG A 276 10.07 -8.32 8.84
C ARG A 276 10.54 -9.75 8.62
N PRO A 277 11.47 -10.01 7.67
CA PRO A 277 12.06 -11.34 7.50
C PRO A 277 12.74 -11.88 8.77
N SER A 278 13.25 -11.00 9.64
CA SER A 278 13.85 -11.36 10.94
C SER A 278 12.84 -11.92 11.95
N GLU A 279 11.56 -11.54 11.84
CA GLU A 279 10.48 -12.01 12.73
C GLU A 279 9.75 -13.21 12.10
N LEU A 280 9.58 -13.22 10.78
CA LEU A 280 9.02 -14.34 10.02
C LEU A 280 10.13 -15.14 9.35
N ALA A 281 10.83 -15.94 10.16
CA ALA A 281 12.00 -16.73 9.76
C ALA A 281 11.73 -17.79 8.67
N TRP A 282 10.53 -17.93 8.12
CA TRP A 282 10.29 -18.78 6.96
C TRP A 282 10.39 -18.00 5.64
N ILE A 283 10.30 -16.66 5.65
CA ILE A 283 10.37 -15.84 4.42
C ILE A 283 11.72 -15.99 3.71
N HIS A 284 12.83 -16.01 4.45
CA HIS A 284 14.18 -16.16 3.87
C HIS A 284 14.39 -17.47 3.10
N ARG A 285 13.48 -18.44 3.29
CA ARG A 285 13.55 -19.79 2.72
C ARG A 285 12.81 -19.91 1.39
N HIS A 286 12.07 -18.86 1.01
CA HIS A 286 11.39 -18.73 -0.27
C HIS A 286 12.12 -17.68 -1.12
N GLN A 287 13.16 -18.12 -1.83
CA GLN A 287 13.98 -17.27 -2.68
C GLN A 287 13.77 -17.59 -4.16
N VAL A 288 13.62 -16.53 -4.95
CA VAL A 288 13.40 -16.57 -6.39
C VAL A 288 14.37 -15.58 -7.03
N GLN A 289 15.18 -16.02 -8.00
CA GLN A 289 16.24 -15.19 -8.60
C GLN A 289 17.19 -14.56 -7.56
N GLY A 290 17.49 -15.33 -6.51
CA GLY A 290 18.33 -14.89 -5.38
C GLY A 290 17.70 -13.82 -4.48
N GLN A 291 16.45 -13.42 -4.71
CA GLN A 291 15.74 -12.43 -3.90
C GLN A 291 14.74 -13.10 -2.96
N MET A 292 14.55 -12.54 -1.76
CA MET A 292 13.52 -12.99 -0.83
C MET A 292 12.15 -12.48 -1.29
N VAL A 293 11.28 -13.40 -1.69
CA VAL A 293 9.95 -13.05 -2.21
C VAL A 293 8.88 -13.56 -1.26
N TYR A 294 7.93 -12.71 -0.89
CA TYR A 294 6.77 -13.12 -0.10
C TYR A 294 5.93 -14.10 -0.94
N PRO A 295 5.73 -15.35 -0.49
CA PRO A 295 5.14 -16.40 -1.32
C PRO A 295 3.67 -16.11 -1.59
N ALA A 296 3.20 -16.52 -2.77
CA ALA A 296 1.79 -16.46 -3.15
C ALA A 296 0.88 -17.08 -2.07
N ALA A 297 1.35 -18.19 -1.50
CA ALA A 297 0.68 -18.93 -0.44
C ALA A 297 0.46 -18.10 0.83
N ALA A 298 1.31 -17.11 1.13
CA ALA A 298 1.15 -16.29 2.32
C ALA A 298 0.01 -15.27 2.20
N TYR A 299 -0.25 -14.71 1.01
CA TYR A 299 -1.44 -13.88 0.80
C TYR A 299 -2.74 -14.65 1.03
N ILE A 300 -2.79 -15.90 0.55
CA ILE A 300 -3.94 -16.78 0.72
C ILE A 300 -4.07 -17.20 2.17
N SER A 301 -2.96 -17.52 2.84
CA SER A 301 -2.96 -17.83 4.27
C SER A 301 -3.51 -16.64 5.07
N SER A 302 -3.10 -15.40 4.78
CA SER A 302 -3.70 -14.19 5.39
C SER A 302 -5.22 -14.13 5.18
N ALA A 303 -5.71 -14.45 3.98
CA ALA A 303 -7.14 -14.47 3.70
C ALA A 303 -7.89 -15.57 4.49
N ILE A 304 -7.32 -16.78 4.57
CA ILE A 304 -7.85 -17.88 5.39
C ILE A 304 -7.93 -17.43 6.86
N GLU A 305 -6.86 -16.81 7.37
CA GLU A 305 -6.82 -16.33 8.75
C GLU A 305 -7.83 -15.24 9.03
N SER A 306 -8.13 -14.39 8.05
CA SER A 306 -9.12 -13.33 8.21
C SER A 306 -10.56 -13.87 8.40
N ALA A 307 -10.84 -15.12 7.98
CA ALA A 307 -12.15 -15.74 8.08
C ALA A 307 -12.67 -15.84 9.52
N ARG A 308 -11.77 -16.08 10.50
CA ARG A 308 -12.14 -16.17 11.93
C ARG A 308 -12.79 -14.88 12.46
N PHE A 309 -12.43 -13.74 11.88
CA PHE A 309 -12.97 -12.44 12.26
C PHE A 309 -14.31 -12.11 11.58
N LEU A 310 -14.60 -12.75 10.45
CA LEU A 310 -15.93 -12.68 9.82
C LEU A 310 -16.96 -13.52 10.57
N GLY A 311 -16.56 -14.71 11.03
CA GLY A 311 -17.42 -15.65 11.74
C GLY A 311 -17.86 -15.21 13.15
N ALA A 312 -17.30 -14.13 13.69
CA ALA A 312 -17.68 -13.53 14.98
C ALA A 312 -17.78 -14.52 16.17
N GLY A 313 -16.94 -15.56 16.19
CA GLY A 313 -16.90 -16.58 17.25
C GLY A 313 -17.71 -17.85 16.96
N GLU A 314 -18.44 -17.90 15.85
CA GLU A 314 -19.09 -19.12 15.38
C GLU A 314 -18.09 -20.13 14.81
N THR A 315 -18.47 -21.42 14.79
CA THR A 315 -17.62 -22.49 14.23
C THR A 315 -17.62 -22.41 12.70
N ILE A 316 -16.45 -22.21 12.10
CA ILE A 316 -16.26 -22.20 10.64
C ILE A 316 -16.14 -23.64 10.14
N SER A 317 -16.92 -24.01 9.13
CA SER A 317 -16.81 -25.32 8.46
C SER A 317 -15.92 -25.26 7.23
N VAL A 318 -16.24 -24.35 6.30
CA VAL A 318 -15.56 -24.24 5.00
C VAL A 318 -15.17 -22.79 4.74
N ILE A 319 -13.97 -22.60 4.19
CA ILE A 319 -13.48 -21.32 3.71
C ILE A 319 -13.21 -21.45 2.22
N ASP A 320 -13.93 -20.67 1.41
CA ASP A 320 -13.78 -20.60 -0.03
C ASP A 320 -13.15 -19.25 -0.43
N ILE A 321 -12.10 -19.29 -1.25
CA ILE A 321 -11.48 -18.13 -1.86
C ILE A 321 -11.66 -18.24 -3.37
N HIS A 322 -12.23 -17.21 -3.99
CA HIS A 322 -12.45 -17.14 -5.44
C HIS A 322 -11.68 -15.99 -6.07
N ASP A 323 -11.37 -16.15 -7.36
CA ASP A 323 -10.77 -15.11 -8.21
C ASP A 323 -9.53 -14.47 -7.59
N PHE A 324 -8.66 -15.28 -6.99
CA PHE A 324 -7.43 -14.80 -6.39
C PHE A 324 -6.46 -14.38 -7.48
N VAL A 325 -5.96 -13.14 -7.40
CA VAL A 325 -5.03 -12.55 -8.37
C VAL A 325 -3.88 -11.87 -7.66
N ILE A 326 -2.65 -12.13 -8.10
CA ILE A 326 -1.44 -11.42 -7.69
C ILE A 326 -1.07 -10.43 -8.79
N ARG A 327 -1.03 -9.15 -8.43
CA ARG A 327 -0.70 -8.04 -9.34
C ARG A 327 0.80 -7.74 -9.35
N LYS A 328 1.44 -7.88 -8.18
CA LYS A 328 2.85 -7.58 -7.99
C LYS A 328 3.42 -8.40 -6.83
N ALA A 329 4.63 -8.91 -6.99
CA ALA A 329 5.35 -9.60 -5.93
C ALA A 329 5.87 -8.62 -4.86
N LEU A 330 5.85 -9.05 -3.60
CA LEU A 330 6.52 -8.35 -2.50
C LEU A 330 7.92 -8.92 -2.35
N VAL A 331 8.93 -8.08 -2.54
CA VAL A 331 10.35 -8.48 -2.57
C VAL A 331 11.10 -7.74 -1.47
N PHE A 332 11.89 -8.48 -0.69
CA PHE A 332 12.76 -7.95 0.36
C PHE A 332 14.22 -7.96 -0.13
N GLN A 333 14.94 -6.87 0.12
CA GLN A 333 16.34 -6.73 -0.32
C GLN A 333 17.29 -7.48 0.63
N ASP A 334 16.99 -7.47 1.93
CA ASP A 334 17.80 -8.09 2.98
C ASP A 334 16.94 -8.41 4.22
N GLU A 335 17.54 -9.02 5.25
CA GLU A 335 16.82 -9.40 6.49
C GLU A 335 16.36 -8.19 7.32
N SER A 336 16.97 -7.02 7.11
CA SER A 336 16.60 -5.76 7.78
C SER A 336 15.46 -5.02 7.09
N SER A 337 15.05 -5.49 5.91
CA SER A 337 13.95 -4.91 5.14
C SER A 337 12.65 -4.99 5.93
N GLU A 338 11.90 -3.90 5.92
CA GLU A 338 10.58 -3.82 6.54
C GLU A 338 9.55 -3.59 5.45
N ALA A 339 8.45 -4.36 5.47
CA ALA A 339 7.31 -4.12 4.61
C ALA A 339 6.08 -3.75 5.44
N GLU A 340 5.60 -2.52 5.27
CA GLU A 340 4.28 -2.17 5.80
C GLU A 340 3.21 -2.82 4.92
N SER A 341 2.31 -3.56 5.55
CA SER A 341 1.17 -4.19 4.88
C SER A 341 -0.16 -3.79 5.50
N LEU A 342 -1.17 -3.63 4.66
CA LEU A 342 -2.57 -3.41 5.03
C LEU A 342 -3.43 -4.49 4.36
N PHE A 343 -3.99 -5.38 5.17
CA PHE A 343 -4.99 -6.35 4.72
C PHE A 343 -6.38 -5.77 4.99
N ALA A 344 -7.24 -5.74 3.97
CA ALA A 344 -8.59 -5.20 4.09
C ALA A 344 -9.62 -6.22 3.57
N LEU A 345 -10.66 -6.47 4.35
CA LEU A 345 -11.91 -7.08 3.92
C LEU A 345 -12.93 -5.98 3.69
N SER A 346 -13.50 -5.87 2.50
CA SER A 346 -14.55 -4.93 2.13
C SER A 346 -15.77 -5.66 1.58
N ASP A 347 -16.86 -4.92 1.34
CA ASP A 347 -18.09 -5.46 0.73
C ASP A 347 -18.65 -6.67 1.50
N ILE A 348 -18.59 -6.61 2.83
CA ILE A 348 -18.99 -7.72 3.69
C ILE A 348 -20.51 -7.92 3.60
N ASP A 349 -20.93 -9.04 2.98
CA ASP A 349 -22.31 -9.43 2.82
C ASP A 349 -22.66 -10.62 3.71
N ARG A 350 -23.75 -10.46 4.48
CA ARG A 350 -24.30 -11.44 5.44
C ARG A 350 -25.76 -11.81 5.12
N LYS A 351 -26.23 -11.57 3.89
CA LYS A 351 -27.63 -11.84 3.50
C LYS A 351 -28.00 -13.32 3.46
N ILE A 352 -27.04 -14.19 3.18
CA ILE A 352 -27.27 -15.64 3.09
C ILE A 352 -27.10 -16.26 4.48
N PRO A 353 -28.10 -17.00 5.00
CA PRO A 353 -27.93 -17.71 6.27
C PRO A 353 -26.73 -18.65 6.23
N ASP A 354 -25.97 -18.72 7.32
CA ASP A 354 -24.80 -19.59 7.50
C ASP A 354 -23.64 -19.34 6.51
N GLN A 355 -23.65 -18.22 5.77
CA GLN A 355 -22.61 -17.85 4.84
C GLN A 355 -22.32 -16.35 4.86
N ILE A 356 -21.04 -16.00 4.93
CA ILE A 356 -20.56 -14.61 4.89
C ILE A 356 -19.61 -14.47 3.73
N SER A 357 -19.78 -13.43 2.89
CA SER A 357 -18.83 -13.15 1.80
C SER A 357 -18.21 -11.77 1.94
N ALA A 358 -16.95 -11.62 1.52
CA ALA A 358 -16.22 -10.37 1.53
C ALA A 358 -15.20 -10.34 0.38
N THR A 359 -14.86 -9.15 -0.12
CA THR A 359 -13.72 -8.95 -1.01
C THR A 359 -12.49 -8.67 -0.16
N PHE A 360 -11.35 -9.30 -0.43
CA PHE A 360 -10.10 -8.96 0.24
C PHE A 360 -9.10 -8.28 -0.69
N LYS A 361 -8.31 -7.38 -0.12
CA LYS A 361 -7.17 -6.73 -0.78
C LYS A 361 -5.97 -6.72 0.16
N PHE A 362 -4.81 -7.12 -0.36
CA PHE A 362 -3.53 -7.03 0.32
C PHE A 362 -2.72 -5.89 -0.30
N HIS A 363 -2.48 -4.84 0.47
CA HIS A 363 -1.62 -3.73 0.07
C HIS A 363 -0.31 -3.79 0.83
N ALA A 364 0.82 -3.49 0.20
CA ALA A 364 2.08 -3.32 0.92
C ALA A 364 3.07 -2.39 0.20
N SER A 365 4.06 -1.93 0.97
CA SER A 365 5.23 -1.19 0.49
C SER A 365 6.47 -1.58 1.32
N THR A 366 7.60 -1.77 0.64
CA THR A 366 8.93 -1.96 1.26
C THR A 366 9.74 -0.66 1.32
N SER A 367 9.23 0.42 0.73
CA SER A 367 9.91 1.71 0.69
C SER A 367 9.36 2.63 1.76
N SER A 368 10.21 3.00 2.73
CA SER A 368 9.91 4.01 3.74
C SER A 368 9.71 5.43 3.18
N LYS A 369 10.06 5.66 1.91
CA LYS A 369 9.87 6.93 1.20
C LYS A 369 8.58 6.97 0.36
N SER A 370 7.80 5.90 0.33
CA SER A 370 6.56 5.85 -0.45
C SER A 370 5.38 6.34 0.39
N ASP A 371 4.63 7.29 -0.15
CA ASP A 371 3.39 7.78 0.47
C ASP A 371 2.18 6.88 0.18
N THR A 372 2.35 5.76 -0.55
CA THR A 372 1.25 4.88 -0.98
C THR A 372 1.58 3.40 -0.80
N LEU A 373 0.57 2.61 -0.43
CA LEU A 373 0.68 1.15 -0.42
C LEU A 373 0.12 0.57 -1.73
N ALA A 374 0.95 -0.16 -2.46
CA ALA A 374 0.53 -0.79 -3.72
C ALA A 374 -0.36 -2.00 -3.45
N CYS A 375 -1.43 -2.17 -4.24
CA CYS A 375 -2.28 -3.37 -4.17
C CYS A 375 -1.55 -4.56 -4.82
N LEU A 376 -1.14 -5.53 -3.99
CA LEU A 376 -0.34 -6.67 -4.40
C LEU A 376 -1.19 -7.88 -4.75
N ALA A 377 -2.27 -8.13 -4.00
CA ALA A 377 -3.16 -9.26 -4.24
C ALA A 377 -4.61 -8.94 -3.90
N THR A 378 -5.54 -9.59 -4.60
CA THR A 378 -6.99 -9.45 -4.41
C THR A 378 -7.68 -10.80 -4.54
N GLY A 379 -8.85 -10.95 -3.92
CA GLY A 379 -9.73 -12.10 -4.13
C GLY A 379 -11.06 -11.93 -3.41
N ARG A 380 -11.94 -12.91 -3.53
CA ARG A 380 -13.22 -12.96 -2.81
C ARG A 380 -13.20 -14.10 -1.80
N LEU A 381 -13.49 -13.80 -0.55
CA LEU A 381 -13.58 -14.75 0.56
C LEU A 381 -15.05 -15.07 0.83
N ILE A 382 -15.37 -16.36 1.01
CA ILE A 382 -16.68 -16.85 1.41
C ILE A 382 -16.46 -17.81 2.58
N VAL A 383 -17.13 -17.55 3.70
CA VAL A 383 -17.00 -18.31 4.95
C VAL A 383 -18.34 -18.95 5.25
N SER A 384 -18.35 -20.28 5.33
CA SER A 384 -19.52 -21.05 5.76
C SER A 384 -19.42 -21.39 7.24
N ILE A 385 -20.51 -21.16 7.96
CA ILE A 385 -20.59 -21.22 9.43
C ILE A 385 -21.52 -22.36 9.84
N GLY A 386 -21.25 -23.00 10.97
CA GLY A 386 -22.03 -24.12 11.49
C GLY A 386 -21.56 -25.50 10.99
N ILE A 387 -22.31 -26.55 11.33
CA ILE A 387 -21.95 -27.94 11.02
C ILE A 387 -22.48 -28.29 9.63
N SER A 388 -21.64 -28.16 8.60
CA SER A 388 -22.00 -28.57 7.25
C SER A 388 -21.90 -30.10 7.09
N ARG A 389 -23.03 -30.76 6.81
CA ARG A 389 -23.11 -32.21 6.53
C ARG A 389 -22.79 -32.57 5.07
N SER A 390 -22.62 -31.59 4.18
CA SER A 390 -22.51 -31.81 2.72
C SER A 390 -21.07 -31.88 2.19
N VAL A 391 -20.05 -31.61 3.02
CA VAL A 391 -18.64 -31.60 2.59
C VAL A 391 -18.15 -33.02 2.27
N ASP A 392 -18.66 -34.04 2.98
CA ASP A 392 -18.22 -35.44 2.87
C ASP A 392 -18.64 -36.17 1.58
N GLU A 393 -19.62 -35.66 0.82
CA GLU A 393 -20.11 -36.29 -0.41
C GLU A 393 -19.30 -35.89 -1.65
N LEU A 394 -18.84 -34.63 -1.75
CA LEU A 394 -17.99 -34.15 -2.84
C LEU A 394 -16.56 -34.73 -2.73
N ASP A 395 -16.06 -34.85 -1.49
CA ASP A 395 -14.77 -35.47 -1.15
C ASP A 395 -14.62 -36.91 -1.64
N ARG A 396 -15.72 -37.64 -1.88
CA ARG A 396 -15.68 -39.04 -2.33
C ARG A 396 -15.56 -39.20 -3.85
N GLN A 397 -16.05 -38.25 -4.65
CA GLN A 397 -16.09 -38.39 -6.12
C GLN A 397 -14.72 -38.17 -6.80
N LEU A 398 -13.85 -37.33 -6.21
CA LEU A 398 -12.53 -36.98 -6.78
C LEU A 398 -11.50 -38.12 -6.77
N ARG A 399 -11.73 -39.19 -5.98
CA ARG A 399 -10.74 -40.23 -5.66
C ARG A 399 -10.56 -41.33 -6.71
N ASN A 400 -11.41 -41.38 -7.75
CA ASN A 400 -11.48 -42.53 -8.66
C ASN A 400 -10.62 -42.42 -9.93
N THR A 401 -9.66 -41.48 -10.01
CA THR A 401 -8.91 -41.19 -11.25
C THR A 401 -7.40 -41.30 -11.12
N LYS A 402 -6.88 -42.14 -10.22
CA LYS A 402 -5.43 -42.36 -10.12
C LYS A 402 -4.91 -43.08 -11.37
N PRO A 403 -3.90 -42.54 -12.09
CA PRO A 403 -3.30 -43.22 -13.22
C PRO A 403 -2.57 -44.51 -12.80
N PRO A 404 -2.56 -45.56 -13.64
CA PRO A 404 -1.99 -46.85 -13.26
C PRO A 404 -0.46 -46.89 -13.15
N TYR A 405 0.26 -46.01 -13.85
CA TYR A 405 1.73 -45.99 -13.89
C TYR A 405 2.26 -44.58 -13.64
N LEU A 406 3.11 -44.43 -12.62
CA LEU A 406 3.81 -43.20 -12.25
C LEU A 406 5.30 -43.51 -12.11
N LEU A 407 6.14 -42.56 -12.48
CA LEU A 407 7.59 -42.61 -12.30
C LEU A 407 7.97 -41.95 -10.99
N ASP A 408 8.88 -42.56 -10.25
CA ASP A 408 9.42 -41.99 -9.01
C ASP A 408 10.37 -40.83 -9.34
N VAL A 409 10.27 -39.76 -8.55
CA VAL A 409 11.16 -38.59 -8.60
C VAL A 409 11.76 -38.39 -7.22
N THR A 410 13.09 -38.31 -7.16
CA THR A 410 13.78 -38.07 -5.89
C THR A 410 13.65 -36.61 -5.48
N GLN A 411 13.73 -36.35 -4.17
CA GLN A 411 13.66 -34.99 -3.64
C GLN A 411 14.82 -34.12 -4.13
N ASP A 412 16.02 -34.69 -4.25
CA ASP A 412 17.19 -33.95 -4.69
C ASP A 412 17.13 -33.65 -6.19
N ASP A 413 16.73 -34.62 -7.03
CA ASP A 413 16.57 -34.37 -8.47
C ASP A 413 15.59 -33.22 -8.73
N PHE A 414 14.44 -33.23 -8.06
CA PHE A 414 13.43 -32.19 -8.21
C PHE A 414 13.92 -30.80 -7.80
N TYR A 415 14.44 -30.64 -6.58
CA TYR A 415 14.84 -29.32 -6.08
C TYR A 415 16.14 -28.81 -6.70
N SER A 416 17.13 -29.68 -6.98
CA SER A 416 18.38 -29.25 -7.63
C SER A 416 18.18 -28.84 -9.09
N SER A 417 17.15 -29.37 -9.76
CA SER A 417 16.81 -28.92 -11.12
C SER A 417 15.97 -27.65 -11.14
N LEU A 418 15.14 -27.41 -10.12
CA LEU A 418 14.50 -26.11 -9.89
C LEU A 418 15.52 -25.02 -9.54
N GLU A 419 16.56 -25.35 -8.77
CA GLU A 419 17.65 -24.41 -8.44
C GLU A 419 18.39 -23.89 -9.67
N LYS A 420 18.54 -24.72 -10.73
CA LYS A 420 19.10 -24.29 -12.03
C LYS A 420 18.23 -23.29 -12.79
N LEU A 421 16.96 -23.17 -12.41
CA LEU A 421 16.01 -22.18 -12.93
C LEU A 421 15.81 -21.02 -11.95
N ASP A 422 16.71 -20.85 -10.98
CA ASP A 422 16.70 -19.81 -9.95
C ASP A 422 15.60 -19.91 -8.88
N TYR A 423 15.01 -21.11 -8.66
CA TYR A 423 14.21 -21.39 -7.48
C TYR A 423 15.09 -21.88 -6.33
N HIS A 424 15.40 -21.02 -5.38
CA HIS A 424 16.23 -21.35 -4.22
C HIS A 424 15.38 -21.69 -2.99
N TYR A 425 14.62 -22.78 -3.08
CA TYR A 425 13.81 -23.28 -1.97
C TYR A 425 14.67 -23.94 -0.88
N ASN A 426 14.47 -23.52 0.37
CA ASN A 426 15.25 -24.03 1.51
C ASN A 426 14.38 -24.59 2.65
N ARG A 427 14.92 -25.57 3.39
CA ARG A 427 14.31 -26.21 4.59
C ARG A 427 12.79 -26.47 4.47
N GLN A 428 11.97 -25.62 5.09
CA GLN A 428 10.51 -25.76 5.15
C GLN A 428 9.82 -25.67 3.78
N PHE A 429 10.43 -24.97 2.81
CA PHE A 429 9.91 -24.88 1.44
C PHE A 429 10.41 -26.03 0.54
N ARG A 430 11.32 -26.89 1.03
CA ARG A 430 11.60 -28.22 0.46
C ARG A 430 10.68 -29.27 1.07
N ALA A 431 9.38 -29.02 1.04
CA ALA A 431 8.38 -29.80 1.77
C ALA A 431 7.99 -31.12 1.09
N LEU A 432 8.13 -31.22 -0.24
CA LEU A 432 7.66 -32.38 -1.01
C LEU A 432 8.64 -33.56 -0.90
N GLN A 433 8.08 -34.73 -0.63
CA GLN A 433 8.77 -36.01 -0.49
C GLN A 433 8.00 -37.13 -1.18
N SER A 434 8.64 -38.27 -1.41
CA SER A 434 8.02 -39.47 -2.01
C SER A 434 7.24 -39.15 -3.30
N MET A 435 7.85 -38.35 -4.19
CA MET A 435 7.19 -37.80 -5.35
C MET A 435 7.08 -38.83 -6.46
N LYS A 436 5.93 -38.84 -7.13
CA LYS A 436 5.64 -39.67 -8.29
C LYS A 436 4.94 -38.85 -9.35
N ARG A 437 5.23 -39.10 -10.63
CA ARG A 437 4.60 -38.32 -11.70
C ARG A 437 4.43 -39.07 -13.01
N LYS A 438 3.59 -38.50 -13.87
CA LYS A 438 3.56 -38.67 -15.34
C LYS A 438 3.14 -37.34 -15.95
N LEU A 439 3.12 -37.20 -17.28
CA LEU A 439 2.61 -35.97 -17.89
C LEU A 439 1.13 -35.76 -17.55
N GLY A 440 0.83 -34.59 -16.98
CA GLY A 440 -0.51 -34.20 -16.54
C GLY A 440 -0.89 -34.62 -15.13
N TYR A 441 -0.03 -35.36 -14.40
CA TYR A 441 -0.35 -35.84 -13.05
C TYR A 441 0.89 -35.97 -12.16
N GLY A 442 0.79 -35.45 -10.94
CA GLY A 442 1.83 -35.56 -9.90
C GLY A 442 1.22 -35.98 -8.55
N GLU A 443 1.94 -36.78 -7.79
CA GLU A 443 1.63 -37.21 -6.43
C GLU A 443 2.85 -36.93 -5.55
N ALA A 444 2.63 -36.41 -4.35
CA ALA A 444 3.69 -36.13 -3.40
C ALA A 444 3.17 -36.21 -1.96
N ILE A 445 4.09 -36.30 -1.01
CA ILE A 445 3.80 -36.17 0.41
C ILE A 445 4.49 -34.91 0.92
N ALA A 446 3.72 -33.95 1.43
CA ALA A 446 4.25 -32.80 2.15
C ALA A 446 4.37 -33.11 3.65
N ARG A 447 5.47 -32.69 4.28
CA ARG A 447 5.64 -32.78 5.73
C ARG A 447 5.29 -31.46 6.40
N VAL A 448 4.42 -31.49 7.40
CA VAL A 448 4.08 -30.28 8.18
C VAL A 448 5.32 -29.81 8.97
N PRO A 449 5.74 -28.54 8.80
CA PRO A 449 6.88 -27.97 9.53
C PRO A 449 6.78 -28.13 11.05
N SER A 450 7.92 -28.36 11.71
CA SER A 450 8.00 -28.52 13.17
C SER A 450 8.55 -27.31 13.93
N GLU A 451 9.00 -26.27 13.22
CA GLU A 451 9.55 -25.05 13.84
C GLU A 451 8.42 -24.05 14.13
N GLU A 452 8.53 -23.40 15.29
CA GLU A 452 7.54 -22.49 15.89
C GLU A 452 7.22 -21.30 14.96
N VAL A 453 5.98 -21.25 14.47
CA VAL A 453 5.34 -19.96 14.20
C VAL A 453 4.83 -19.46 15.56
N ALA A 454 5.12 -18.22 15.90
CA ALA A 454 4.68 -17.61 17.17
C ALA A 454 3.14 -17.65 17.35
N ASP A 455 2.38 -17.80 16.25
CA ASP A 455 0.93 -18.02 16.22
C ASP A 455 0.54 -19.31 15.49
N SER A 456 -0.48 -20.01 15.98
CA SER A 456 -1.09 -21.13 15.25
C SER A 456 -1.95 -20.62 14.08
N VAL A 457 -1.37 -20.66 12.87
CA VAL A 457 -2.13 -20.50 11.62
C VAL A 457 -2.82 -21.82 11.24
N LEU A 458 -4.03 -21.74 10.69
CA LEU A 458 -4.83 -22.87 10.23
C LEU A 458 -4.17 -23.59 9.06
N VAL A 459 -3.63 -22.83 8.10
CA VAL A 459 -2.87 -23.35 6.96
C VAL A 459 -1.56 -22.57 6.85
N HIS A 460 -0.44 -23.24 7.11
CA HIS A 460 0.87 -22.60 7.00
C HIS A 460 1.23 -22.32 5.53
N PRO A 461 1.80 -21.13 5.20
CA PRO A 461 2.24 -20.80 3.84
C PRO A 461 3.12 -21.87 3.16
N ALA A 462 4.03 -22.53 3.87
CA ALA A 462 4.87 -23.59 3.31
C ALA A 462 4.09 -24.84 2.86
N ILE A 463 2.99 -25.21 3.55
CA ILE A 463 2.15 -26.34 3.12
C ILE A 463 1.35 -25.99 1.86
N LEU A 464 0.82 -24.77 1.82
CA LEU A 464 0.09 -24.30 0.66
C LEU A 464 1.03 -24.06 -0.53
N ASP A 465 2.25 -23.59 -0.31
CA ASP A 465 3.27 -23.47 -1.35
C ASP A 465 3.73 -24.86 -1.83
N ALA A 466 3.84 -25.86 -0.95
CA ALA A 466 4.09 -27.24 -1.35
C ALA A 466 3.00 -27.78 -2.30
N ALA A 467 1.73 -27.41 -2.05
CA ALA A 467 0.65 -27.69 -3.00
C ALA A 467 0.91 -27.01 -4.35
N PHE A 468 1.37 -25.76 -4.40
CA PHE A 468 1.72 -25.09 -5.65
C PHE A 468 2.93 -25.73 -6.36
N GLN A 469 3.95 -26.14 -5.60
CA GLN A 469 5.12 -26.85 -6.12
C GLN A 469 4.77 -28.23 -6.73
N SER A 470 3.61 -28.81 -6.39
CA SER A 470 3.17 -30.06 -7.04
C SER A 470 2.70 -29.86 -8.49
N ILE A 471 2.28 -28.65 -8.88
CA ILE A 471 1.90 -28.34 -10.27
C ILE A 471 3.07 -28.56 -11.27
N PRO A 472 4.28 -27.99 -11.07
CA PRO A 472 5.40 -28.29 -11.96
C PRO A 472 5.81 -29.76 -11.93
N LEU A 473 5.62 -30.48 -10.82
CA LEU A 473 5.82 -31.94 -10.76
C LEU A 473 4.89 -32.70 -11.73
N ALA A 474 3.65 -32.26 -11.92
CA ALA A 474 2.72 -32.86 -12.89
C ALA A 474 3.11 -32.59 -14.36
N TYR A 475 3.80 -31.49 -14.62
CA TYR A 475 4.21 -31.08 -15.98
C TYR A 475 5.53 -31.71 -16.40
N TRP A 476 6.56 -31.50 -15.60
CA TRP A 476 7.95 -31.55 -16.04
C TRP A 476 8.75 -32.68 -15.37
N TRP A 477 9.74 -33.22 -16.10
CA TRP A 477 10.70 -34.17 -15.53
C TRP A 477 12.01 -33.45 -15.19
N PRO A 478 12.58 -33.64 -13.99
CA PRO A 478 13.85 -33.04 -13.60
C PRO A 478 14.95 -33.09 -14.69
N GLY A 479 15.28 -31.93 -15.24
CA GLY A 479 16.34 -31.78 -16.24
C GLY A 479 16.00 -32.19 -17.68
N ASP A 480 14.74 -32.50 -18.02
CA ASP A 480 14.34 -32.81 -19.41
C ASP A 480 14.34 -31.59 -20.34
N GLY A 481 14.36 -30.37 -19.77
CA GLY A 481 14.33 -29.09 -20.46
C GLY A 481 12.94 -28.62 -20.90
N SER A 482 11.84 -29.24 -20.45
CA SER A 482 10.45 -28.81 -20.73
C SER A 482 10.04 -27.61 -19.89
N LEU A 483 10.62 -27.45 -18.70
CA LEU A 483 10.52 -26.26 -17.87
C LEU A 483 11.79 -25.44 -18.11
N ASP A 484 11.67 -24.41 -18.92
CA ASP A 484 12.75 -23.57 -19.46
C ASP A 484 12.89 -22.23 -18.74
N HIS A 485 11.81 -21.79 -18.08
CA HIS A 485 11.74 -20.53 -17.36
C HIS A 485 11.24 -20.72 -15.91
N LEU A 486 11.59 -19.76 -15.07
CA LEU A 486 10.98 -19.60 -13.75
C LEU A 486 9.53 -19.12 -13.92
N HIS A 487 8.62 -19.78 -13.21
CA HIS A 487 7.18 -19.53 -13.22
C HIS A 487 6.70 -19.21 -11.79
N VAL A 488 5.80 -18.24 -11.66
CA VAL A 488 5.22 -17.86 -10.36
C VAL A 488 3.68 -17.91 -10.42
N PRO A 489 2.99 -18.26 -9.31
CA PRO A 489 1.53 -18.21 -9.27
C PRO A 489 1.04 -16.78 -9.47
N THR A 490 0.09 -16.58 -10.39
CA THR A 490 -0.50 -15.25 -10.65
C THR A 490 -2.00 -15.20 -10.53
N LYS A 491 -2.69 -16.31 -10.78
CA LYS A 491 -4.15 -16.41 -10.65
C LYS A 491 -4.56 -17.78 -10.13
N ILE A 492 -5.59 -17.83 -9.29
CA ILE A 492 -6.25 -19.06 -8.85
C ILE A 492 -7.77 -18.83 -8.87
N SER A 493 -8.52 -19.68 -9.57
CA SER A 493 -9.98 -19.51 -9.69
C SER A 493 -10.72 -19.84 -8.41
N SER A 494 -10.36 -20.93 -7.73
CA SER A 494 -10.97 -21.29 -6.45
C SER A 494 -10.00 -22.02 -5.52
N ILE A 495 -10.08 -21.72 -4.23
CA ILE A 495 -9.43 -22.46 -3.15
C ILE A 495 -10.49 -22.78 -2.12
N ARG A 496 -10.67 -24.05 -1.79
CA ARG A 496 -11.59 -24.52 -0.75
C ARG A 496 -10.80 -25.12 0.38
N VAL A 497 -11.09 -24.74 1.61
CA VAL A 497 -10.43 -25.23 2.83
C VAL A 497 -11.47 -25.78 3.80
N ASN A 498 -11.30 -27.02 4.23
CA ASN A 498 -12.08 -27.61 5.31
C ASN A 498 -11.40 -27.26 6.65
N ALA A 499 -11.96 -26.29 7.36
CA ALA A 499 -11.34 -25.73 8.56
C ALA A 499 -11.16 -26.78 9.66
N GLN A 500 -12.15 -27.66 9.86
CA GLN A 500 -12.08 -28.72 10.87
C GLN A 500 -10.98 -29.75 10.55
N HIS A 501 -10.91 -30.20 9.29
CA HIS A 501 -9.88 -31.14 8.88
C HIS A 501 -8.48 -30.53 8.99
N CYS A 502 -8.31 -29.28 8.55
CA CYS A 502 -7.04 -28.55 8.66
C CYS A 502 -6.58 -28.47 10.13
N GLN A 503 -7.47 -28.06 11.03
CA GLN A 503 -7.14 -27.91 12.45
C GLN A 503 -6.73 -29.24 13.11
N LEU A 504 -7.33 -30.37 12.70
CA LEU A 504 -7.02 -31.69 13.27
C LEU A 504 -5.77 -32.34 12.66
N ASN A 505 -5.44 -32.05 11.41
CA ASN A 505 -4.44 -32.82 10.66
C ASN A 505 -3.18 -32.04 10.27
N LEU A 506 -3.22 -30.71 10.19
CA LEU A 506 -2.04 -29.87 9.91
C LEU A 506 -1.21 -29.62 11.18
N VAL A 507 -0.94 -30.71 11.92
CA VAL A 507 -0.08 -30.69 13.11
C VAL A 507 1.37 -31.02 12.74
N PRO A 508 2.37 -30.41 13.41
CA PRO A 508 3.79 -30.65 13.17
C PRO A 508 4.17 -32.12 13.01
N GLY A 509 4.90 -32.43 11.94
CA GLY A 509 5.40 -33.78 11.65
C GLY A 509 4.44 -34.70 10.90
N ASN A 510 3.15 -34.35 10.77
CA ASN A 510 2.22 -35.11 9.95
C ASN A 510 2.65 -35.13 8.47
N LYS A 511 2.32 -36.24 7.81
CA LYS A 511 2.53 -36.45 6.38
C LYS A 511 1.21 -36.23 5.65
N ILE A 512 1.21 -35.30 4.72
CA ILE A 512 0.02 -34.80 4.04
C ILE A 512 0.12 -35.19 2.55
N PRO A 513 -0.73 -36.11 2.06
CA PRO A 513 -0.76 -36.48 0.65
C PRO A 513 -1.26 -35.31 -0.21
N ILE A 514 -0.59 -35.07 -1.33
CA ILE A 514 -0.93 -34.04 -2.32
C ILE A 514 -1.01 -34.72 -3.69
N GLU A 515 -2.08 -34.43 -4.43
CA GLU A 515 -2.23 -34.80 -5.83
C GLU A 515 -2.42 -33.55 -6.68
N SER A 516 -1.77 -33.51 -7.83
CA SER A 516 -1.82 -32.40 -8.78
C SER A 516 -2.16 -32.91 -10.17
N ARG A 517 -2.98 -32.14 -10.89
CA ARG A 517 -3.42 -32.47 -12.25
C ARG A 517 -3.30 -31.24 -13.13
N LEU A 518 -2.81 -31.38 -14.35
CA LEU A 518 -2.86 -30.29 -15.31
C LEU A 518 -4.24 -30.24 -15.96
N THR A 519 -4.86 -29.07 -15.99
CA THR A 519 -6.17 -28.86 -16.62
C THR A 519 -6.03 -28.63 -18.12
N GLN A 520 -4.89 -28.09 -18.55
CA GLN A 520 -4.57 -27.83 -19.95
C GLN A 520 -3.13 -28.25 -20.28
N ASN A 521 -2.83 -28.42 -21.57
CA ASN A 521 -1.47 -28.72 -22.01
C ASN A 521 -0.65 -27.41 -22.08
N PRO A 522 0.41 -27.25 -21.25
CA PRO A 522 1.17 -26.00 -21.21
C PRO A 522 1.87 -25.64 -22.52
N LEU A 523 2.10 -26.63 -23.40
CA LEU A 523 2.66 -26.40 -24.74
C LEU A 523 1.69 -25.66 -25.68
N ILE A 524 0.38 -25.72 -25.41
CA ILE A 524 -0.66 -25.06 -26.23
C ILE A 524 -0.97 -23.67 -25.67
N THR A 525 -1.02 -23.55 -24.35
CA THR A 525 -1.51 -22.35 -23.65
C THR A 525 -0.42 -21.33 -23.33
N GLY A 526 0.86 -21.73 -23.38
CA GLY A 526 1.99 -20.87 -23.01
C GLY A 526 2.14 -20.64 -21.50
N GLY A 527 1.31 -21.27 -20.67
CA GLY A 527 1.36 -21.19 -19.20
C GLY A 527 0.91 -22.49 -18.55
N ILE A 528 1.34 -22.72 -17.31
CA ILE A 528 1.03 -23.97 -16.60
C ILE A 528 -0.23 -23.75 -15.76
N GLU A 529 -1.27 -24.53 -16.05
CA GLU A 529 -2.55 -24.47 -15.35
C GLU A 529 -2.93 -25.85 -14.82
N GLY A 530 -3.43 -25.91 -13.59
CA GLY A 530 -3.80 -27.17 -12.97
C GLY A 530 -4.60 -27.05 -11.69
N ASP A 531 -4.96 -28.21 -11.16
CA ASP A 531 -5.69 -28.40 -9.92
C ASP A 531 -4.80 -29.14 -8.91
N VAL A 532 -4.98 -28.86 -7.63
CA VAL A 532 -4.28 -29.52 -6.52
C VAL A 532 -5.28 -29.94 -5.45
N ASP A 533 -5.27 -31.21 -5.09
CA ASP A 533 -6.02 -31.76 -3.99
C ASP A 533 -5.07 -32.17 -2.86
N VAL A 534 -5.33 -31.70 -1.64
CA VAL A 534 -4.56 -32.03 -0.45
C VAL A 534 -5.44 -32.83 0.50
N PHE A 535 -5.00 -34.04 0.83
CA PHE A 535 -5.79 -35.00 1.58
C PHE A 535 -5.39 -35.04 3.06
N VAL A 536 -6.29 -35.55 3.90
CA VAL A 536 -5.94 -35.92 5.27
C VAL A 536 -4.93 -37.09 5.27
N PRO A 537 -4.09 -37.29 6.32
CA PRO A 537 -3.04 -38.31 6.36
C PRO A 537 -3.47 -39.74 6.05
N ASN A 538 -4.72 -40.09 6.39
CA ASN A 538 -5.39 -41.26 5.84
C ASN A 538 -6.24 -40.80 4.64
N PRO A 539 -5.76 -40.90 3.39
CA PRO A 539 -6.41 -40.26 2.26
C PRO A 539 -7.90 -40.58 2.20
N GLN A 540 -8.31 -41.81 2.54
CA GLN A 540 -9.70 -42.27 2.51
C GLN A 540 -10.67 -41.50 3.43
N SER A 541 -10.17 -40.61 4.30
CA SER A 541 -10.95 -39.95 5.35
C SER A 541 -11.36 -38.49 5.06
N GLY A 542 -10.97 -37.87 3.95
CA GLY A 542 -11.40 -36.50 3.60
C GLY A 542 -10.37 -35.66 2.84
N LEU A 543 -10.75 -34.44 2.43
CA LEU A 543 -9.86 -33.39 1.92
C LEU A 543 -9.55 -32.35 3.00
N LEU A 544 -8.35 -31.78 2.95
CA LEU A 544 -7.94 -30.63 3.75
C LEU A 544 -8.19 -29.33 2.99
N LEU A 545 -7.62 -29.26 1.79
CA LEU A 545 -7.81 -28.12 0.90
C LEU A 545 -7.77 -28.58 -0.56
N GLN A 546 -8.47 -27.84 -1.40
CA GLN A 546 -8.50 -28.00 -2.86
C GLN A 546 -8.18 -26.66 -3.50
N VAL A 547 -7.34 -26.68 -4.53
CA VAL A 547 -6.96 -25.53 -5.36
C VAL A 547 -7.38 -25.87 -6.79
N GLN A 548 -8.22 -25.05 -7.40
CA GLN A 548 -8.70 -25.25 -8.77
C GLN A 548 -8.19 -24.13 -9.67
N GLU A 549 -7.73 -24.53 -10.85
CA GLU A 549 -7.21 -23.65 -11.92
C GLU A 549 -6.15 -22.66 -11.40
N ILE A 550 -5.14 -23.17 -10.69
CA ILE A 550 -3.95 -22.37 -10.40
C ILE A 550 -3.17 -22.16 -11.69
N LYS A 551 -2.98 -20.90 -12.05
CA LYS A 551 -2.17 -20.45 -13.19
C LYS A 551 -0.81 -19.98 -12.71
N VAL A 552 0.22 -20.65 -13.20
CA VAL A 552 1.63 -20.32 -12.98
C VAL A 552 2.21 -19.79 -14.28
N THR A 553 2.70 -18.55 -14.27
CA THR A 553 3.16 -17.83 -15.46
C THR A 553 4.66 -17.58 -15.41
N ALA A 554 5.33 -17.67 -16.56
CA ALA A 554 6.75 -17.37 -16.67
C ALA A 554 7.04 -15.92 -16.26
N LEU A 555 8.10 -15.71 -15.48
CA LEU A 555 8.52 -14.38 -15.03
C LEU A 555 9.21 -13.58 -16.14
N SER A 556 9.88 -14.28 -17.06
CA SER A 556 10.53 -13.70 -18.25
C SER A 556 9.73 -13.97 -19.51
N GLU A 557 9.73 -13.02 -20.45
CA GLU A 557 9.15 -13.23 -21.78
C GLU A 557 9.92 -14.30 -22.55
N ARG A 558 9.16 -15.15 -23.26
CA ARG A 558 9.71 -16.12 -24.20
C ARG A 558 10.19 -15.38 -25.44
N SER A 559 11.40 -15.69 -25.91
CA SER A 559 11.96 -15.10 -27.11
C SER A 559 12.44 -16.21 -28.06
N PRO A 560 12.18 -16.12 -29.38
CA PRO A 560 12.56 -17.16 -30.34
C PRO A 560 14.06 -17.51 -30.33
N GLU A 561 14.91 -16.58 -29.90
CA GLU A 561 16.36 -16.75 -29.80
C GLU A 561 16.76 -17.72 -28.69
N LYS A 562 15.91 -17.89 -27.67
CA LYS A 562 16.12 -18.81 -26.55
C LYS A 562 15.41 -20.15 -26.73
N ASP A 563 14.65 -20.31 -27.82
CA ASP A 563 13.95 -21.57 -28.10
C ASP A 563 14.93 -22.72 -28.30
N ARG A 564 14.58 -23.86 -27.71
CA ARG A 564 15.39 -25.07 -27.83
C ARG A 564 15.31 -25.63 -29.26
N GLN A 565 16.44 -25.64 -29.95
CA GLN A 565 16.58 -26.16 -31.30
C GLN A 565 16.64 -27.70 -31.31
N LEU A 566 15.49 -28.36 -31.14
CA LEU A 566 15.38 -29.83 -31.17
C LEU A 566 15.20 -30.38 -32.58
N LEU A 567 14.55 -29.63 -33.47
CA LEU A 567 14.22 -30.08 -34.81
C LEU A 567 15.37 -29.80 -35.76
N CYS A 568 15.80 -30.81 -36.50
CA CYS A 568 16.78 -30.68 -37.56
C CYS A 568 16.19 -31.17 -38.89
N LYS A 569 16.64 -30.56 -39.99
CA LYS A 569 16.28 -30.98 -41.36
C LYS A 569 17.55 -31.06 -42.19
N HIS A 570 17.71 -32.15 -42.93
CA HIS A 570 18.75 -32.23 -43.96
C HIS A 570 18.35 -31.38 -45.17
N ILE A 571 19.15 -30.36 -45.46
CA ILE A 571 19.03 -29.52 -46.65
C ILE A 571 20.14 -29.94 -47.60
N TRP A 572 19.81 -30.27 -48.85
CA TRP A 572 20.78 -30.61 -49.89
C TRP A 572 21.06 -29.40 -50.77
N ALA A 573 22.33 -29.14 -51.05
CA ALA A 573 22.76 -28.13 -52.03
C ALA A 573 23.93 -28.68 -52.87
N PRO A 574 24.36 -27.95 -53.93
CA PRO A 574 25.50 -28.34 -54.76
C PRO A 574 26.76 -28.57 -53.92
N ALA A 575 27.53 -29.62 -54.25
CA ALA A 575 28.77 -29.96 -53.54
C ALA A 575 29.92 -28.99 -53.85
N LEU A 576 29.86 -28.31 -55.01
CA LEU A 576 30.77 -27.27 -55.47
C LEU A 576 29.94 -26.10 -56.02
N PRO A 577 30.45 -24.86 -56.02
CA PRO A 577 29.72 -23.71 -56.55
C PRO A 577 29.39 -23.88 -58.03
N ASP A 578 28.13 -23.67 -58.37
CA ASP A 578 27.59 -23.78 -59.73
C ASP A 578 27.00 -22.44 -60.18
N GLY A 579 27.70 -21.79 -61.10
CA GLY A 579 27.32 -20.53 -61.74
C GLY A 579 26.01 -20.59 -62.52
N LEU A 580 25.70 -21.71 -63.16
CA LEU A 580 24.47 -21.87 -63.95
C LEU A 580 23.25 -21.97 -63.02
N LEU A 581 23.38 -22.68 -61.90
CA LEU A 581 22.34 -22.73 -60.87
C LEU A 581 22.15 -21.37 -60.18
N ALA A 582 23.24 -20.63 -59.98
CA ALA A 582 23.17 -19.29 -59.41
C ALA A 582 22.62 -18.24 -60.39
N ALA A 583 22.81 -18.39 -61.70
CA ALA A 583 22.40 -17.44 -62.75
C ALA A 583 21.18 -17.92 -63.55
N ASN A 584 20.06 -18.15 -62.84
CA ASN A 584 18.84 -18.71 -63.44
C ASN A 584 17.88 -17.67 -64.07
N ASN A 585 18.18 -16.37 -64.00
CA ASN A 585 17.39 -15.33 -64.67
C ASN A 585 17.98 -15.03 -66.05
N ARG A 586 17.13 -14.60 -66.98
CA ARG A 586 17.50 -14.13 -68.32
C ARG A 586 16.84 -12.78 -68.56
N ALA A 587 17.54 -11.90 -69.27
CA ALA A 587 17.00 -10.60 -69.66
C ALA A 587 15.72 -10.78 -70.49
N SER A 588 14.70 -9.98 -70.18
CA SER A 588 13.45 -9.90 -70.93
C SER A 588 13.65 -9.15 -72.25
N ALA A 589 12.65 -9.20 -73.14
CA ALA A 589 12.69 -8.41 -74.37
C ALA A 589 12.68 -6.89 -74.08
N GLU A 590 12.03 -6.48 -72.99
CA GLU A 590 12.01 -5.08 -72.52
C GLU A 590 13.39 -4.65 -72.03
N ASP A 591 14.08 -5.51 -71.28
CA ASP A 591 15.46 -5.25 -70.81
C ASP A 591 16.43 -5.05 -71.98
N VAL A 592 16.31 -5.89 -73.02
CA VAL A 592 17.15 -5.76 -74.22
C VAL A 592 16.86 -4.46 -74.97
N GLN A 593 15.59 -4.05 -75.04
CA GLN A 593 15.19 -2.81 -75.69
C GLN A 593 15.67 -1.57 -74.89
N LEU A 594 15.52 -1.58 -73.57
CA LEU A 594 16.03 -0.53 -72.69
C LEU A 594 17.55 -0.41 -72.80
N ALA A 595 18.27 -1.54 -72.83
CA ALA A 595 19.72 -1.53 -73.03
C ALA A 595 20.11 -0.85 -74.35
N ALA A 596 19.45 -1.20 -75.47
CA ALA A 596 19.71 -0.57 -76.77
C ALA A 596 19.41 0.94 -76.76
N ASP A 597 18.33 1.36 -76.10
CA ASP A 597 17.96 2.77 -75.94
C ASP A 597 18.99 3.52 -75.08
N LEU A 598 19.52 2.91 -74.02
CA LEU A 598 20.59 3.47 -73.18
C LEU A 598 21.91 3.64 -73.95
N GLU A 599 22.28 2.69 -74.81
CA GLU A 599 23.46 2.81 -75.68
C GLU A 599 23.31 4.01 -76.64
N ARG A 600 22.10 4.18 -77.22
CA ARG A 600 21.78 5.27 -78.13
C ARG A 600 21.83 6.63 -77.44
N ILE A 601 21.22 6.76 -76.26
CA ILE A 601 21.27 7.98 -75.43
C ILE A 601 22.71 8.33 -75.07
N SER A 602 23.49 7.33 -74.62
CA SER A 602 24.87 7.54 -74.18
C SER A 602 25.75 7.98 -75.34
N LEU A 603 25.59 7.39 -76.53
CA LEU A 603 26.31 7.80 -77.73
C LEU A 603 26.00 9.26 -78.11
N TYR A 604 24.73 9.67 -78.01
CA TYR A 604 24.32 11.05 -78.25
C TYR A 604 25.04 12.01 -77.30
N TYR A 605 25.01 11.76 -75.99
CA TYR A 605 25.66 12.65 -75.03
C TYR A 605 27.19 12.64 -75.15
N MET A 606 27.82 11.49 -75.40
CA MET A 606 29.27 11.45 -75.69
C MET A 606 29.65 12.36 -76.86
N ASN A 607 28.83 12.35 -77.93
CA ASN A 607 29.01 13.19 -79.10
C ASN A 607 28.68 14.67 -78.82
N GLN A 608 27.65 14.96 -78.02
CA GLN A 608 27.31 16.33 -77.59
C GLN A 608 28.44 16.94 -76.75
N VAL A 609 28.87 16.26 -75.68
CA VAL A 609 29.95 16.73 -74.79
C VAL A 609 31.26 16.93 -75.57
N SER A 610 31.55 16.03 -76.52
CA SER A 610 32.70 16.16 -77.43
C SER A 610 32.62 17.37 -78.37
N ARG A 611 31.41 17.77 -78.80
CA ARG A 611 31.18 18.98 -79.62
C ARG A 611 31.26 20.26 -78.78
N ASP A 612 30.70 20.23 -77.57
CA ASP A 612 30.66 21.39 -76.65
C ASP A 612 32.03 21.71 -76.04
N THR A 613 32.96 20.75 -76.09
CA THR A 613 34.36 20.88 -75.64
C THR A 613 35.31 20.37 -76.75
N PRO A 614 35.65 21.21 -77.74
CA PRO A 614 36.54 20.83 -78.84
C PRO A 614 38.00 20.61 -78.38
N GLU A 615 38.81 19.94 -79.21
CA GLU A 615 40.17 19.48 -78.86
C GLU A 615 41.10 20.58 -78.33
N ASP A 616 41.03 21.79 -78.89
CA ASP A 616 41.84 22.95 -78.49
C ASP A 616 41.56 23.42 -77.05
N LYS A 617 40.44 23.00 -76.45
CA LYS A 617 40.07 23.31 -75.05
C LYS A 617 40.35 22.16 -74.07
N ARG A 618 40.90 21.03 -74.53
CA ARG A 618 41.09 19.83 -73.69
C ARG A 618 42.44 19.78 -72.97
N ASP A 619 43.44 20.54 -73.44
CA ASP A 619 44.80 20.49 -72.90
C ASP A 619 44.92 20.91 -71.43
N THR A 620 44.01 21.76 -70.96
CA THR A 620 43.97 22.25 -69.57
C THR A 620 43.08 21.44 -68.63
N LEU A 621 42.42 20.39 -69.13
CA LEU A 621 41.54 19.54 -68.32
C LEU A 621 42.32 18.65 -67.34
N SER A 622 41.63 18.20 -66.30
CA SER A 622 42.14 17.17 -65.38
C SER A 622 42.51 15.89 -66.14
N TRP A 623 43.42 15.09 -65.57
CA TRP A 623 43.90 13.87 -66.21
C TRP A 623 42.77 12.88 -66.55
N HIS A 624 41.78 12.72 -65.66
CA HIS A 624 40.65 11.80 -65.87
C HIS A 624 39.67 12.30 -66.93
N HIS A 625 39.44 13.62 -67.03
CA HIS A 625 38.65 14.17 -68.13
C HIS A 625 39.35 13.99 -69.48
N LYS A 626 40.69 14.05 -69.54
CA LYS A 626 41.44 13.71 -70.76
C LYS A 626 41.25 12.24 -71.14
N ALA A 627 41.37 11.32 -70.19
CA ALA A 627 41.11 9.90 -70.41
C ALA A 627 39.67 9.63 -70.88
N MET A 628 38.69 10.33 -70.31
CA MET A 628 37.30 10.30 -70.75
C MET A 628 37.12 10.73 -72.21
N PHE A 629 37.73 11.85 -72.63
CA PHE A 629 37.65 12.29 -74.02
C PHE A 629 38.36 11.34 -74.98
N ASP A 630 39.50 10.75 -74.59
CA ASP A 630 40.18 9.69 -75.35
C ASP A 630 39.22 8.50 -75.59
N CYS A 631 38.46 8.10 -74.58
CA CYS A 631 37.41 7.08 -74.69
C CYS A 631 36.27 7.52 -75.60
N PHE A 632 35.70 8.72 -75.42
CA PHE A 632 34.57 9.19 -76.24
C PHE A 632 34.95 9.28 -77.72
N VAL A 633 36.14 9.80 -78.03
CA VAL A 633 36.66 9.83 -79.40
C VAL A 633 36.82 8.42 -79.97
N HIS A 634 37.33 7.49 -79.17
CA HIS A 634 37.47 6.09 -79.56
C HIS A 634 36.11 5.44 -79.86
N VAL A 635 35.12 5.60 -78.98
CA VAL A 635 33.75 5.06 -79.15
C VAL A 635 33.07 5.67 -80.36
N ILE A 636 33.04 7.01 -80.48
CA ILE A 636 32.41 7.71 -81.61
C ILE A 636 33.05 7.29 -82.94
N HIS A 637 34.38 7.15 -82.98
CA HIS A 637 35.08 6.67 -84.18
C HIS A 637 34.65 5.23 -84.53
N ARG A 638 34.64 4.32 -83.54
CA ARG A 638 34.22 2.93 -83.74
C ARG A 638 32.76 2.83 -84.19
N SER A 639 31.85 3.63 -83.63
CA SER A 639 30.45 3.70 -84.06
C SER A 639 30.35 4.18 -85.50
N ARG A 640 31.09 5.23 -85.89
CA ARG A 640 31.09 5.76 -87.27
C ARG A 640 31.53 4.74 -88.31
N ILE A 641 32.53 3.91 -88.00
CA ILE A 641 33.00 2.84 -88.90
C ILE A 641 32.22 1.52 -88.73
N GLY A 642 31.18 1.47 -87.88
CA GLY A 642 30.36 0.28 -87.63
C GLY A 642 31.13 -0.87 -86.94
N ARG A 643 32.12 -0.54 -86.10
CA ARG A 643 32.89 -1.50 -85.29
C ARG A 643 32.57 -1.45 -83.81
N GLN A 644 31.65 -0.59 -83.38
CA GLN A 644 31.13 -0.57 -82.01
C GLN A 644 29.90 -1.48 -81.95
N ARG A 645 29.94 -2.51 -81.11
CA ARG A 645 29.05 -3.69 -81.21
C ARG A 645 27.57 -3.40 -80.99
N PHE A 646 27.24 -2.50 -80.06
CA PHE A 646 25.86 -2.23 -79.63
C PHE A 646 25.35 -0.85 -80.05
N THR A 647 26.00 -0.24 -81.06
CA THR A 647 25.57 1.06 -81.59
C THR A 647 25.38 1.00 -83.10
N GLU A 648 24.37 1.69 -83.61
CA GLU A 648 24.16 1.85 -85.05
C GLU A 648 24.79 3.16 -85.58
N ARG A 649 25.20 3.16 -86.86
CA ARG A 649 25.86 4.32 -87.47
C ARG A 649 24.94 5.53 -87.56
N GLU A 650 23.67 5.27 -87.78
CA GLU A 650 22.61 6.24 -88.00
C GLU A 650 22.36 7.09 -86.75
N TRP A 651 22.57 6.52 -85.54
CA TRP A 651 22.37 7.18 -84.25
C TRP A 651 23.28 8.39 -84.02
N LEU A 652 24.42 8.49 -84.73
CA LEU A 652 25.29 9.67 -84.67
C LEU A 652 24.61 10.95 -85.21
N ASN A 653 23.49 10.80 -85.92
CA ASN A 653 22.69 11.89 -86.46
C ASN A 653 21.46 12.24 -85.62
N ASP A 654 21.23 11.57 -84.48
CA ASP A 654 20.09 11.82 -83.61
C ASP A 654 20.08 13.27 -83.09
N THR A 655 18.89 13.87 -83.03
CA THR A 655 18.68 15.20 -82.44
C THR A 655 18.31 15.11 -80.95
N CYS A 656 18.29 16.26 -80.27
CA CYS A 656 17.83 16.36 -78.90
C CYS A 656 16.38 15.85 -78.75
N GLU A 657 15.52 16.15 -79.73
CA GLU A 657 14.12 15.70 -79.75
C GLU A 657 14.00 14.18 -79.89
N ASP A 658 14.84 13.55 -80.73
CA ASP A 658 14.87 12.08 -80.88
C ASP A 658 15.21 11.40 -79.55
N ILE A 659 16.19 11.93 -78.83
CA ILE A 659 16.64 11.41 -77.54
C ILE A 659 15.61 11.66 -76.43
N ALA A 660 14.98 12.84 -76.42
CA ALA A 660 13.92 13.17 -75.46
C ALA A 660 12.74 12.19 -75.58
N GLN A 661 12.30 11.87 -76.81
CA GLN A 661 11.23 10.89 -77.04
C GLN A 661 11.60 9.49 -76.53
N ILE A 662 12.89 9.10 -76.62
CA ILE A 662 13.35 7.83 -76.07
C ILE A 662 13.26 7.83 -74.54
N MET A 663 13.71 8.90 -73.88
CA MET A 663 13.67 9.02 -72.42
C MET A 663 12.23 9.05 -71.87
N GLU A 664 11.30 9.69 -72.59
CA GLU A 664 9.88 9.75 -72.20
C GLU A 664 9.19 8.37 -72.15
N ARG A 665 9.73 7.36 -72.85
CA ARG A 665 9.23 5.98 -72.76
C ARG A 665 9.51 5.32 -71.40
N TYR A 666 10.50 5.84 -70.65
CA TYR A 666 10.99 5.23 -69.42
C TYR A 666 11.08 6.25 -68.27
N PRO A 667 9.97 6.91 -67.88
CA PRO A 667 10.01 8.01 -66.90
C PRO A 667 10.51 7.58 -65.52
N ASP A 668 10.36 6.28 -65.19
CA ASP A 668 10.75 5.73 -63.90
C ASP A 668 12.08 4.97 -63.90
N SER A 669 12.71 4.76 -65.07
CA SER A 669 13.98 4.01 -65.17
C SER A 669 15.12 4.75 -64.45
N ILE A 670 15.78 4.04 -63.54
CA ILE A 670 16.91 4.58 -62.78
C ILE A 670 18.13 4.82 -63.67
N GLU A 671 18.31 3.95 -64.67
CA GLU A 671 19.39 4.01 -65.66
C GLU A 671 19.23 5.24 -66.55
N ILE A 672 18.00 5.49 -67.02
CA ILE A 672 17.68 6.65 -67.85
C ILE A 672 17.85 7.93 -67.04
N LYS A 673 17.37 7.96 -65.79
CA LYS A 673 17.57 9.11 -64.87
C LYS A 673 19.05 9.40 -64.68
N LEU A 674 19.86 8.40 -64.31
CA LEU A 674 21.31 8.59 -64.11
C LEU A 674 22.02 9.04 -65.41
N THR A 675 21.75 8.35 -66.52
CA THR A 675 22.35 8.66 -67.82
C THR A 675 22.00 10.07 -68.28
N ARG A 676 20.75 10.49 -68.09
CA ARG A 676 20.28 11.86 -68.38
C ARG A 676 20.96 12.89 -67.48
N THR A 677 20.96 12.67 -66.16
CA THR A 677 21.63 13.56 -65.20
C THR A 677 23.10 13.76 -65.56
N VAL A 678 23.80 12.68 -65.86
CA VAL A 678 25.20 12.77 -66.30
C VAL A 678 25.30 13.52 -67.63
N GLY A 679 24.49 13.18 -68.63
CA GLY A 679 24.49 13.84 -69.92
C GLY A 679 24.22 15.35 -69.89
N GLU A 680 23.27 15.79 -69.06
CA GLU A 680 22.89 17.21 -68.95
C GLU A 680 23.92 18.04 -68.17
N HIS A 681 24.67 17.43 -67.24
CA HIS A 681 25.60 18.15 -66.36
C HIS A 681 27.09 17.93 -66.67
N LEU A 682 27.47 16.92 -67.45
CA LEU A 682 28.87 16.56 -67.69
C LEU A 682 29.68 17.67 -68.36
N THR A 683 29.10 18.43 -69.31
CA THR A 683 29.79 19.57 -69.93
C THR A 683 30.17 20.65 -68.92
N ALA A 684 29.29 20.96 -67.97
CA ALA A 684 29.55 21.93 -66.90
C ALA A 684 30.61 21.39 -65.93
N ALA A 685 30.55 20.10 -65.59
CA ALA A 685 31.53 19.46 -64.72
C ALA A 685 32.93 19.43 -65.33
N VAL A 686 33.04 19.14 -66.64
CA VAL A 686 34.32 19.19 -67.38
C VAL A 686 34.93 20.60 -67.35
N ARG A 687 34.10 21.65 -67.41
CA ARG A 687 34.54 23.05 -67.31
C ARG A 687 34.90 23.48 -65.88
N GLY A 688 34.69 22.62 -64.89
CA GLY A 688 34.88 22.92 -63.47
C GLY A 688 33.81 23.83 -62.87
N GLU A 689 32.65 23.96 -63.53
CA GLU A 689 31.53 24.78 -63.05
C GLU A 689 30.72 24.07 -61.95
N THR A 690 30.70 22.73 -61.98
CA THR A 690 30.02 21.85 -61.01
C THR A 690 30.84 20.58 -60.77
N GLU A 691 30.49 19.79 -59.75
CA GLU A 691 31.04 18.45 -59.54
C GLU A 691 30.03 17.39 -59.98
N ILE A 692 30.43 16.47 -60.89
CA ILE A 692 29.50 15.47 -61.44
C ILE A 692 28.95 14.52 -60.37
N LEU A 693 29.79 14.14 -59.40
CA LEU A 693 29.42 13.25 -58.30
C LEU A 693 28.27 13.85 -57.47
N GLN A 694 28.24 15.17 -57.28
CA GLN A 694 27.15 15.84 -56.55
C GLN A 694 25.80 15.58 -57.22
N HIS A 695 25.72 15.75 -58.54
CA HIS A 695 24.49 15.49 -59.31
C HIS A 695 24.10 14.01 -59.31
N MET A 696 25.08 13.11 -59.28
CA MET A 696 24.83 11.66 -59.18
C MET A 696 24.33 11.25 -57.79
N LEU A 697 24.67 12.00 -56.74
CA LEU A 697 24.24 11.74 -55.36
C LEU A 697 22.91 12.41 -54.99
N ASP A 698 22.44 13.38 -55.79
CA ASP A 698 21.13 14.00 -55.61
C ASP A 698 20.01 12.94 -55.65
N ASP A 699 19.05 13.04 -54.73
CA ASP A 699 17.95 12.08 -54.54
C ASP A 699 18.39 10.60 -54.41
N ASP A 700 19.59 10.37 -53.85
CA ASP A 700 20.17 9.04 -53.65
C ASP A 700 20.36 8.23 -54.96
N LEU A 701 20.42 8.93 -56.10
CA LEU A 701 20.32 8.35 -57.45
C LEU A 701 21.40 7.29 -57.74
N LEU A 702 22.67 7.59 -57.43
CA LEU A 702 23.79 6.66 -57.64
C LEU A 702 23.68 5.41 -56.76
N ASN A 703 23.27 5.54 -55.49
CA ASN A 703 23.09 4.40 -54.60
C ASN A 703 21.94 3.51 -55.07
N ARG A 704 20.83 4.12 -55.49
CA ARG A 704 19.69 3.41 -56.08
C ARG A 704 20.06 2.72 -57.37
N TYR A 705 20.89 3.33 -58.23
CA TYR A 705 21.40 2.69 -59.43
C TYR A 705 22.10 1.35 -59.14
N TYR A 706 22.99 1.29 -58.15
CA TYR A 706 23.68 0.03 -57.79
C TYR A 706 22.74 -1.09 -57.30
N VAL A 707 21.54 -0.75 -56.81
CA VAL A 707 20.57 -1.70 -56.25
C VAL A 707 19.44 -2.05 -57.23
N GLU A 708 18.96 -1.06 -57.97
CA GLU A 708 17.76 -1.12 -58.80
C GLU A 708 18.08 -1.40 -60.27
N ALA A 709 19.26 -1.00 -60.76
CA ALA A 709 19.55 -1.06 -62.19
C ALA A 709 19.51 -2.47 -62.74
N MET A 710 18.93 -2.57 -63.94
CA MET A 710 18.89 -3.72 -64.80
C MET A 710 20.29 -4.32 -64.97
N GLY A 711 20.39 -5.64 -64.82
CA GLY A 711 21.65 -6.36 -64.84
C GLY A 711 22.39 -6.34 -63.51
N LEU A 712 22.56 -5.18 -62.84
CA LEU A 712 23.24 -5.10 -61.53
C LEU A 712 22.45 -5.80 -60.42
N LYS A 713 21.13 -5.61 -60.40
CA LYS A 713 20.23 -6.29 -59.45
C LYS A 713 20.30 -7.82 -59.57
N ASP A 714 20.24 -8.33 -60.80
CA ASP A 714 20.35 -9.76 -61.08
C ASP A 714 21.75 -10.29 -60.76
N ALA A 715 22.79 -9.58 -61.18
CA ALA A 715 24.17 -9.98 -60.95
C ALA A 715 24.50 -10.03 -59.44
N THR A 716 24.02 -9.07 -58.64
CA THR A 716 24.13 -9.09 -57.18
C THR A 716 23.39 -10.29 -56.57
N SER A 717 22.25 -10.67 -57.13
CA SER A 717 21.51 -11.86 -56.71
C SER A 717 22.22 -13.17 -57.08
N PHE A 718 22.85 -13.24 -58.26
CA PHE A 718 23.67 -14.40 -58.66
C PHE A 718 24.91 -14.53 -57.78
N PHE A 719 25.58 -13.39 -57.55
CA PHE A 719 26.72 -13.24 -56.68
C PHE A 719 26.40 -13.76 -55.28
N SER A 720 25.29 -13.30 -54.68
CA SER A 720 24.80 -13.77 -53.38
C SER A 720 24.55 -15.28 -53.32
N ARG A 721 23.86 -15.84 -54.33
CA ARG A 721 23.54 -17.29 -54.39
C ARG A 721 24.76 -18.19 -54.49
N ILE A 722 25.82 -17.77 -55.18
CA ILE A 722 27.09 -18.51 -55.18
C ILE A 722 27.66 -18.62 -53.77
N LYS A 723 27.66 -17.53 -53.01
CA LYS A 723 28.14 -17.53 -51.63
C LYS A 723 27.27 -18.39 -50.72
N ALA A 724 25.95 -18.42 -50.93
CA ALA A 724 25.06 -19.33 -50.22
C ALA A 724 25.39 -20.80 -50.49
N GLN A 725 25.76 -21.17 -51.72
CA GLN A 725 26.22 -22.54 -52.01
C GLN A 725 27.53 -22.87 -51.27
N ILE A 726 28.50 -21.94 -51.24
CA ILE A 726 29.76 -22.12 -50.52
C ILE A 726 29.50 -22.23 -49.00
N ALA A 727 28.74 -21.30 -48.44
CA ALA A 727 28.38 -21.27 -47.01
C ALA A 727 27.58 -22.50 -46.57
N HIS A 728 26.75 -23.06 -47.45
CA HIS A 728 26.07 -24.32 -47.19
C HIS A 728 27.06 -25.48 -47.01
N ARG A 729 28.10 -25.55 -47.85
CA ARG A 729 29.13 -26.60 -47.78
C ARG A 729 30.11 -26.37 -46.62
N TYR A 730 30.39 -25.11 -46.32
CA TYR A 730 31.37 -24.64 -45.34
C TYR A 730 30.72 -23.57 -44.42
N PRO A 731 29.90 -23.97 -43.43
CA PRO A 731 29.10 -23.05 -42.62
C PRO A 731 29.87 -22.28 -41.53
N HIS A 732 31.17 -22.52 -41.40
CA HIS A 732 32.04 -21.89 -40.40
C HIS A 732 33.23 -21.17 -41.04
N MET A 733 33.00 -20.52 -42.18
CA MET A 733 34.04 -19.78 -42.89
C MET A 733 34.35 -18.43 -42.24
N ASP A 734 35.61 -18.02 -42.36
CA ASP A 734 36.06 -16.64 -42.19
C ASP A 734 35.92 -15.91 -43.53
N ILE A 735 35.01 -14.93 -43.57
CA ILE A 735 34.66 -14.18 -44.78
C ILE A 735 35.28 -12.78 -44.72
N LEU A 736 35.84 -12.30 -45.83
CA LEU A 736 36.24 -10.90 -46.00
C LEU A 736 35.59 -10.31 -47.26
N GLU A 737 34.98 -9.13 -47.13
CA GLU A 737 34.40 -8.39 -48.25
C GLU A 737 35.23 -7.13 -48.53
N ILE A 738 35.80 -7.05 -49.73
CA ILE A 738 36.56 -5.91 -50.26
C ILE A 738 35.57 -4.94 -50.90
N GLY A 739 35.69 -3.65 -50.58
CA GLY A 739 34.87 -2.60 -51.19
C GLY A 739 33.39 -2.70 -50.84
N ALA A 740 33.09 -3.02 -49.59
CA ALA A 740 31.71 -3.22 -49.15
C ALA A 740 30.88 -1.92 -49.21
N GLY A 741 31.52 -0.75 -49.17
CA GLY A 741 30.91 0.56 -49.37
C GLY A 741 29.74 0.80 -48.43
N THR A 742 28.59 1.14 -49.01
CA THR A 742 27.34 1.36 -48.28
C THR A 742 26.68 0.08 -47.74
N GLY A 743 27.26 -1.10 -48.00
CA GLY A 743 26.76 -2.41 -47.57
C GLY A 743 25.63 -2.98 -48.43
N GLY A 744 25.44 -2.47 -49.66
CA GLY A 744 24.38 -2.94 -50.57
C GLY A 744 24.52 -4.43 -50.94
N ALA A 745 25.72 -4.85 -51.34
CA ALA A 745 26.02 -6.26 -51.59
C ALA A 745 25.94 -7.08 -50.29
N THR A 746 26.52 -6.58 -49.20
CA THR A 746 26.50 -7.19 -47.85
C THR A 746 25.08 -7.55 -47.40
N LYS A 747 24.10 -6.65 -47.56
CA LYS A 747 22.69 -6.92 -47.21
C LYS A 747 22.14 -8.14 -47.93
N THR A 748 22.42 -8.25 -49.22
CA THR A 748 21.93 -9.36 -50.06
C THR A 748 22.61 -10.66 -49.66
N ILE A 749 23.92 -10.62 -49.41
CA ILE A 749 24.73 -11.76 -48.95
C ILE A 749 24.19 -12.32 -47.63
N MET A 750 24.04 -11.45 -46.63
CA MET A 750 23.59 -11.82 -45.29
C MET A 750 22.20 -12.44 -45.30
N ARG A 751 21.30 -11.93 -46.16
CA ARG A 751 19.97 -12.51 -46.37
C ARG A 751 20.04 -13.98 -46.83
N ASP A 752 20.96 -14.30 -47.74
CA ASP A 752 20.99 -15.61 -48.39
C ASP A 752 21.87 -16.63 -47.63
N ILE A 753 22.95 -16.20 -46.96
CA ILE A 753 23.81 -17.09 -46.15
C ILE A 753 23.31 -17.24 -44.70
N GLY A 754 22.47 -16.32 -44.23
CA GLY A 754 21.95 -16.29 -42.87
C GLY A 754 23.07 -16.19 -41.84
N ARG A 755 23.15 -17.14 -40.90
CA ARG A 755 24.20 -17.17 -39.85
C ARG A 755 25.31 -18.18 -40.14
N SER A 756 25.39 -18.68 -41.37
CA SER A 756 26.28 -19.77 -41.80
C SER A 756 27.71 -19.28 -42.10
N PHE A 757 28.34 -18.66 -41.11
CA PHE A 757 29.75 -18.26 -41.13
C PHE A 757 30.30 -18.15 -39.69
N ALA A 758 31.63 -18.23 -39.57
CA ALA A 758 32.34 -18.03 -38.32
C ALA A 758 32.57 -16.53 -38.06
N SER A 759 33.14 -15.83 -39.05
CA SER A 759 33.40 -14.39 -38.98
C SER A 759 33.13 -13.69 -40.32
N TYR A 760 32.80 -12.41 -40.27
CA TYR A 760 32.62 -11.55 -41.46
C TYR A 760 33.39 -10.24 -41.28
N THR A 761 34.44 -10.05 -42.07
CA THR A 761 35.25 -8.83 -42.09
C THR A 761 34.76 -7.90 -43.20
N PHE A 762 34.03 -6.86 -42.81
CA PHE A 762 33.58 -5.79 -43.68
C PHE A 762 34.71 -4.80 -43.91
N THR A 763 35.12 -4.62 -45.17
CA THR A 763 36.24 -3.72 -45.50
C THR A 763 35.91 -2.75 -46.62
N ASP A 764 36.54 -1.59 -46.55
CA ASP A 764 36.49 -0.55 -47.57
C ASP A 764 37.82 0.24 -47.52
N VAL A 765 38.14 0.98 -48.59
CA VAL A 765 39.37 1.80 -48.67
C VAL A 765 39.32 2.98 -47.69
N SER A 766 38.13 3.36 -47.22
CA SER A 766 37.95 4.37 -46.17
C SER A 766 37.01 3.89 -45.07
N SER A 767 37.19 4.40 -43.84
CA SER A 767 36.30 4.10 -42.72
C SER A 767 34.95 4.84 -42.77
N GLY A 768 34.71 5.67 -43.80
CA GLY A 768 33.57 6.59 -43.86
C GLY A 768 32.21 5.90 -43.86
N PHE A 769 32.14 4.62 -44.23
CA PHE A 769 30.90 3.84 -44.26
C PHE A 769 30.68 2.95 -43.03
N PHE A 770 31.66 2.85 -42.12
CA PHE A 770 31.63 1.84 -41.05
C PHE A 770 30.61 2.13 -39.96
N GLU A 771 30.40 3.40 -39.60
CA GLU A 771 29.42 3.78 -38.56
C GLU A 771 28.00 3.33 -38.96
N LYS A 772 27.57 3.74 -40.16
CA LYS A 772 26.27 3.37 -40.72
C LYS A 772 26.14 1.86 -40.96
N ALA A 773 27.22 1.19 -41.39
CA ALA A 773 27.21 -0.27 -41.57
C ALA A 773 27.11 -1.00 -40.22
N CYS A 774 27.82 -0.54 -39.19
CA CYS A 774 27.75 -1.10 -37.84
C CYS A 774 26.34 -1.02 -37.26
N GLU A 775 25.67 0.12 -37.38
CA GLU A 775 24.26 0.28 -36.95
C GLU A 775 23.32 -0.73 -37.62
N VAL A 776 23.51 -0.97 -38.92
CA VAL A 776 22.64 -1.85 -39.71
C VAL A 776 22.90 -3.33 -39.38
N PHE A 777 24.15 -3.74 -39.27
CA PHE A 777 24.51 -5.16 -39.22
C PHE A 777 24.80 -5.68 -37.80
N ALA A 778 25.37 -4.86 -36.90
CA ALA A 778 25.74 -5.33 -35.56
C ALA A 778 24.53 -5.60 -34.64
N ALA A 779 23.40 -4.93 -34.89
CA ALA A 779 22.15 -5.20 -34.15
C ALA A 779 21.51 -6.54 -34.54
N GLN A 780 21.78 -7.06 -35.75
CA GLN A 780 21.14 -8.25 -36.30
C GLN A 780 21.99 -9.51 -36.16
N TYR A 781 23.31 -9.36 -36.19
CA TYR A 781 24.26 -10.45 -36.08
C TYR A 781 25.18 -10.08 -34.92
N GLU A 782 25.00 -10.75 -33.77
CA GLU A 782 25.78 -10.60 -32.53
C GLU A 782 27.13 -9.91 -32.77
N SER A 783 27.38 -8.80 -32.08
CA SER A 783 28.54 -7.90 -32.29
C SER A 783 29.92 -8.60 -32.40
N GLU A 784 30.03 -9.85 -31.96
CA GLU A 784 31.24 -10.67 -32.02
C GLU A 784 31.52 -11.31 -33.39
N LYS A 785 30.51 -11.50 -34.26
CA LYS A 785 30.70 -12.19 -35.56
C LYS A 785 31.16 -11.28 -36.71
N MET A 786 30.98 -9.97 -36.60
CA MET A 786 31.27 -9.02 -37.68
C MET A 786 32.32 -8.00 -37.25
N THR A 787 33.34 -7.81 -38.08
CA THR A 787 34.44 -6.87 -37.83
C THR A 787 34.53 -5.85 -38.96
N PHE A 788 34.76 -4.59 -38.64
CA PHE A 788 34.89 -3.50 -39.61
C PHE A 788 36.34 -3.01 -39.63
N LYS A 789 36.98 -3.03 -40.79
CA LYS A 789 38.40 -2.69 -40.91
C LYS A 789 38.75 -2.13 -42.29
N VAL A 790 39.60 -1.09 -42.33
CA VAL A 790 40.04 -0.47 -43.59
C VAL A 790 40.98 -1.41 -44.35
N LEU A 791 40.72 -1.57 -45.66
CA LEU A 791 41.57 -2.33 -46.58
C LEU A 791 41.66 -1.60 -47.93
N ASP A 792 42.87 -1.22 -48.29
CA ASP A 792 43.26 -0.85 -49.64
C ASP A 792 44.10 -1.97 -50.26
N CYS A 793 43.52 -2.68 -51.22
CA CYS A 793 44.18 -3.82 -51.87
C CYS A 793 45.33 -3.42 -52.82
N GLU A 794 45.52 -2.12 -53.11
CA GLU A 794 46.70 -1.64 -53.82
C GLU A 794 47.96 -1.68 -52.95
N ASN A 795 47.79 -1.68 -51.63
CA ASN A 795 48.88 -1.65 -50.65
C ASN A 795 49.13 -3.03 -50.02
N ASP A 796 50.26 -3.18 -49.33
CA ASP A 796 50.58 -4.43 -48.64
C ASP A 796 49.54 -4.73 -47.55
N VAL A 797 48.97 -5.95 -47.55
CA VAL A 797 47.89 -6.33 -46.64
C VAL A 797 48.38 -6.55 -45.19
N VAL A 798 49.64 -6.96 -45.02
CA VAL A 798 50.26 -7.19 -43.70
C VAL A 798 50.57 -5.87 -43.03
N GLU A 799 51.06 -4.87 -43.77
CA GLU A 799 51.27 -3.52 -43.25
C GLU A 799 49.96 -2.86 -42.78
N GLN A 800 48.82 -3.26 -43.36
CA GLN A 800 47.47 -2.86 -42.94
C GLN A 800 46.92 -3.72 -41.78
N GLY A 801 47.75 -4.60 -41.20
CA GLY A 801 47.44 -5.43 -40.04
C GLY A 801 46.56 -6.65 -40.34
N TYR A 802 46.48 -7.10 -41.60
CA TYR A 802 45.80 -8.35 -41.93
C TYR A 802 46.76 -9.53 -41.80
N GLU A 803 46.25 -10.66 -41.30
CA GLU A 803 46.98 -11.91 -41.32
C GLU A 803 46.91 -12.53 -42.72
N GLU A 804 48.03 -13.03 -43.22
CA GLU A 804 48.04 -13.71 -44.51
C GLU A 804 47.34 -15.07 -44.40
N TYR A 805 46.64 -15.45 -45.47
CA TYR A 805 46.01 -16.74 -45.63
C TYR A 805 45.04 -17.06 -44.48
N SER A 806 44.29 -16.07 -44.00
CA SER A 806 43.38 -16.20 -42.85
C SER A 806 41.91 -16.36 -43.23
N TYR A 807 41.52 -16.05 -44.47
CA TYR A 807 40.11 -16.06 -44.91
C TYR A 807 39.79 -17.24 -45.82
N ASP A 808 38.67 -17.90 -45.59
CA ASP A 808 38.18 -19.02 -46.42
C ASP A 808 37.43 -18.51 -47.67
N LEU A 809 36.84 -17.31 -47.58
CA LEU A 809 36.09 -16.68 -48.65
C LEU A 809 36.42 -15.19 -48.70
N VAL A 810 36.93 -14.73 -49.84
CA VAL A 810 37.10 -13.30 -50.13
C VAL A 810 36.11 -12.90 -51.23
N ILE A 811 35.42 -11.80 -51.00
CA ILE A 811 34.32 -11.31 -51.81
C ILE A 811 34.71 -9.93 -52.31
N ALA A 812 34.54 -9.68 -53.61
CA ALA A 812 34.78 -8.36 -54.19
C ALA A 812 33.63 -7.99 -55.13
N SER A 813 32.96 -6.87 -54.86
CA SER A 813 31.78 -6.42 -55.61
C SER A 813 32.05 -5.09 -56.28
N LEU A 814 32.32 -5.11 -57.59
CA LEU A 814 32.55 -3.91 -58.42
C LEU A 814 33.61 -2.98 -57.78
N VAL A 815 34.77 -3.54 -57.43
CA VAL A 815 35.82 -2.80 -56.70
C VAL A 815 37.21 -3.07 -57.24
N LEU A 816 37.51 -4.28 -57.72
CA LEU A 816 38.87 -4.63 -58.13
C LEU A 816 39.26 -3.87 -59.40
N HIS A 817 38.29 -3.48 -60.22
CA HIS A 817 38.51 -2.61 -61.35
C HIS A 817 38.99 -1.19 -60.98
N ALA A 818 38.68 -0.68 -59.78
CA ALA A 818 38.98 0.69 -59.38
C ALA A 818 40.38 0.80 -58.75
N THR A 819 41.39 0.25 -59.43
CA THR A 819 42.79 0.21 -58.97
C THR A 819 43.73 0.60 -60.11
N ARG A 820 44.96 1.03 -59.79
CA ARG A 820 45.97 1.40 -60.81
C ARG A 820 46.70 0.20 -61.39
N ASP A 821 46.85 -0.85 -60.60
CA ASP A 821 47.52 -2.09 -60.99
C ASP A 821 46.65 -3.27 -60.53
N LEU A 822 45.90 -3.83 -61.48
CA LEU A 822 45.00 -4.94 -61.20
C LEU A 822 45.76 -6.21 -60.78
N GLN A 823 46.94 -6.46 -61.36
CA GLN A 823 47.73 -7.65 -61.05
C GLN A 823 48.25 -7.60 -59.60
N LYS A 824 48.75 -6.44 -59.17
CA LYS A 824 49.17 -6.21 -57.78
C LYS A 824 47.99 -6.37 -56.82
N THR A 825 46.84 -5.80 -57.16
CA THR A 825 45.61 -5.90 -56.36
C THR A 825 45.17 -7.35 -56.19
N LEU A 826 45.17 -8.15 -57.25
CA LEU A 826 44.85 -9.57 -57.21
C LEU A 826 45.89 -10.39 -56.42
N THR A 827 47.16 -10.01 -56.50
CA THR A 827 48.23 -10.63 -55.71
C THR A 827 48.01 -10.41 -54.21
N ASN A 828 47.68 -9.19 -53.81
CA ASN A 828 47.33 -8.85 -52.42
C ASN A 828 46.04 -9.55 -51.96
N THR A 829 45.01 -9.57 -52.81
CA THR A 829 43.76 -10.30 -52.55
C THR A 829 44.02 -11.79 -52.32
N ARG A 830 44.89 -12.41 -53.12
CA ARG A 830 45.27 -13.81 -52.96
C ARG A 830 45.98 -14.06 -51.62
N ARG A 831 46.77 -13.10 -51.13
CA ARG A 831 47.46 -13.22 -49.83
C ARG A 831 46.50 -13.24 -48.64
N LEU A 832 45.26 -12.78 -48.79
CA LEU A 832 44.22 -12.90 -47.74
C LEU A 832 43.59 -14.30 -47.69
N LEU A 833 43.59 -15.03 -48.80
CA LEU A 833 42.89 -16.31 -48.95
C LEU A 833 43.68 -17.51 -48.47
N ARG A 834 43.07 -18.36 -47.64
CA ARG A 834 43.57 -19.69 -47.29
C ARG A 834 43.79 -20.56 -48.53
N LEU A 835 44.66 -21.56 -48.39
CA LEU A 835 44.80 -22.62 -49.41
C LEU A 835 43.45 -23.34 -49.59
N GLY A 836 42.91 -23.30 -50.81
CA GLY A 836 41.59 -23.87 -51.12
C GLY A 836 40.41 -22.94 -50.84
N GLY A 837 40.66 -21.70 -50.39
CA GLY A 837 39.63 -20.67 -50.23
C GLY A 837 39.09 -20.17 -51.56
N TYR A 838 37.92 -19.54 -51.52
CA TYR A 838 37.22 -19.02 -52.70
C TYR A 838 37.40 -17.51 -52.82
N LEU A 839 37.77 -17.06 -54.02
CA LEU A 839 37.62 -15.66 -54.43
C LEU A 839 36.35 -15.56 -55.27
N VAL A 840 35.36 -14.79 -54.83
CA VAL A 840 34.13 -14.54 -55.59
C VAL A 840 34.10 -13.08 -55.98
N ILE A 841 34.11 -12.82 -57.29
CA ILE A 841 34.21 -11.47 -57.86
C ILE A 841 32.95 -11.19 -58.68
N LEU A 842 32.37 -10.01 -58.47
CA LEU A 842 31.37 -9.41 -59.36
C LEU A 842 32.02 -8.23 -60.05
N GLU A 843 32.26 -8.34 -61.36
CA GLU A 843 32.97 -7.31 -62.14
C GLU A 843 32.36 -7.11 -63.54
N LEU A 844 32.61 -5.92 -64.10
CA LEU A 844 32.26 -5.61 -65.48
C LEU A 844 33.28 -6.25 -66.43
N THR A 845 32.79 -6.92 -67.49
CA THR A 845 33.66 -7.75 -68.36
C THR A 845 33.65 -7.37 -69.84
N SER A 846 32.99 -6.28 -70.22
CA SER A 846 32.87 -5.86 -71.63
C SER A 846 33.07 -4.37 -71.79
N ASN A 847 33.93 -4.00 -72.75
CA ASN A 847 34.15 -2.61 -73.18
C ASN A 847 33.23 -2.19 -74.32
N ASP A 848 32.44 -3.12 -74.86
CA ASP A 848 31.50 -2.80 -75.95
C ASP A 848 30.21 -2.17 -75.44
N VAL A 849 29.88 -2.36 -74.14
CA VAL A 849 28.71 -1.77 -73.48
C VAL A 849 29.07 -0.37 -72.99
N ILE A 850 28.56 0.68 -73.64
CA ILE A 850 29.05 2.05 -73.41
C ILE A 850 28.21 2.83 -72.41
N TRP A 851 26.95 2.48 -72.21
CA TRP A 851 26.06 3.25 -71.33
C TRP A 851 26.49 3.23 -69.85
N VAL A 852 26.95 2.09 -69.33
CA VAL A 852 27.52 2.02 -67.95
C VAL A 852 28.79 2.87 -67.86
N GLY A 853 29.66 2.75 -68.87
CA GLY A 853 30.90 3.53 -68.92
C GLY A 853 30.67 5.03 -69.05
N PHE A 854 29.63 5.43 -69.78
CA PHE A 854 29.21 6.83 -69.89
C PHE A 854 28.69 7.37 -68.55
N ALA A 855 27.79 6.64 -67.89
CA ALA A 855 27.20 7.08 -66.63
C ALA A 855 28.25 7.34 -65.54
N MET A 856 29.37 6.60 -65.57
CA MET A 856 30.45 6.74 -64.59
C MET A 856 31.65 7.55 -65.11
N SER A 857 31.61 8.02 -66.36
CA SER A 857 32.78 8.56 -67.06
C SER A 857 33.36 9.84 -66.45
N GLY A 858 32.54 10.59 -65.70
CA GLY A 858 32.97 11.81 -65.01
C GLY A 858 33.75 11.55 -63.71
N LEU A 859 33.78 10.31 -63.20
CA LEU A 859 34.43 9.99 -61.94
C LEU A 859 35.93 9.69 -62.14
N PRO A 860 36.84 10.24 -61.30
CA PRO A 860 38.26 9.96 -61.41
C PRO A 860 38.62 8.48 -61.28
N ASP A 861 37.94 7.77 -60.37
CA ASP A 861 38.20 6.35 -60.08
C ASP A 861 37.92 5.44 -61.27
N TRP A 862 37.08 5.90 -62.21
CA TRP A 862 36.77 5.16 -63.43
C TRP A 862 37.99 5.01 -64.38
N TRP A 863 39.02 5.85 -64.19
CA TRP A 863 40.16 5.96 -65.11
C TRP A 863 41.50 5.54 -64.50
N LEU A 864 41.50 4.98 -63.28
CA LEU A 864 42.74 4.61 -62.57
C LEU A 864 43.61 3.61 -63.34
N GLY A 865 43.01 2.72 -64.14
CA GLY A 865 43.70 1.71 -64.95
C GLY A 865 44.25 2.21 -66.30
N GLN A 866 44.26 3.51 -66.58
CA GLN A 866 44.72 4.01 -67.88
C GLN A 866 46.15 3.57 -68.25
N ASP A 867 46.96 3.25 -67.24
CA ASP A 867 48.38 2.90 -67.36
C ASP A 867 48.64 1.37 -67.31
N ASP A 868 47.62 0.51 -67.11
CA ASP A 868 47.73 -0.96 -67.04
C ASP A 868 46.84 -1.69 -68.07
N ASP A 869 46.90 -1.25 -69.33
CA ASP A 869 46.14 -1.76 -70.50
C ASP A 869 44.62 -1.47 -70.48
N ARG A 870 44.12 -0.71 -69.50
CA ARG A 870 42.71 -0.29 -69.36
C ARG A 870 42.48 1.17 -69.78
N LYS A 871 43.10 1.57 -70.91
CA LYS A 871 43.10 2.96 -71.41
C LYS A 871 41.71 3.54 -71.68
N PHE A 872 40.83 2.79 -72.34
CA PHE A 872 39.52 3.31 -72.80
C PHE A 872 38.35 2.89 -71.91
N SER A 873 38.60 2.08 -70.88
CA SER A 873 37.58 1.56 -69.96
C SER A 873 38.29 0.76 -68.87
N LEU A 874 37.70 0.74 -67.67
CA LEU A 874 38.15 -0.08 -66.55
C LEU A 874 37.81 -1.57 -66.66
N CYS A 875 37.00 -1.98 -67.64
CA CYS A 875 36.62 -3.39 -67.76
C CYS A 875 37.74 -4.21 -68.40
N VAL A 876 37.93 -5.40 -67.85
CA VAL A 876 38.81 -6.45 -68.38
C VAL A 876 37.94 -7.58 -68.91
N SER A 877 38.30 -8.16 -70.07
CA SER A 877 37.52 -9.27 -70.63
C SER A 877 37.49 -10.47 -69.66
N SER A 878 36.44 -11.30 -69.71
CA SER A 878 36.37 -12.50 -68.88
C SER A 878 37.59 -13.41 -69.05
N LEU A 879 38.15 -13.49 -70.26
CA LEU A 879 39.38 -14.26 -70.53
C LEU A 879 40.59 -13.65 -69.83
N ALA A 880 40.70 -12.32 -69.81
CA ALA A 880 41.80 -11.63 -69.15
C ALA A 880 41.67 -11.62 -67.62
N TRP A 881 40.44 -11.71 -67.07
CA TRP A 881 40.24 -12.04 -65.65
C TRP A 881 40.66 -13.46 -65.28
N HIS A 882 40.66 -14.39 -66.25
CA HIS A 882 41.07 -15.79 -66.03
C HIS A 882 42.57 -16.02 -66.24
N ALA A 883 43.22 -15.15 -67.00
CA ALA A 883 44.66 -15.18 -67.26
C ALA A 883 45.42 -14.68 -66.03
#